data_AF-U3KGK1-F1
#
_entry.id   AF-U3KGK1-F1
#
_cell.length_a   1.000
_cell.length_b   1.000
_cell.length_c   1.000
_cell.angle_alpha   90.00
_cell.angle_beta   90.00
_cell.angle_gamma   90.00
#
_symmetry.space_group_name_H-M   'P 1'
#
loop_
_entity.id
_entity.type
_entity.pdbx_description
1 polymer ?
#
loop_
_entity_poly.entity_id
_entity_poly.type
_entity_poly.pdbx_seq_one_letter_code
_entity_poly.pdbx_strand_id
1 'polypeptide(L)'
;MEFLLQVKNATNQIVMNCADIDIITASYAPEGDEGESPAGFYLKIKINLLISFANLKKFYFTDPIPCLRDLWRFPWKSSSSGGVWSRRDGGNLGFKATDARRAFPCWDEPAIKATFDISLVVPKDRVALSNMVSFKFSIFHSSLAVLVRIYTPVGKAEQGRFALEVAAKTLPFYKDYFNVPYPLPKIDLIAIADFAAGKVTRFITALLIDPKNSCSSSRQWVALVVGHELAHQWFGNLVTMEWWTHLWLNEGFASWIEYLCVDHCFPEYDIWTQFVSADYTRAQELDALDNSHPIEVSVGHPSEVDEIFDAISYSKGASVIRMLHDYIGDEDFRKGMNLYLTKFQQRNAATEDLWESLEKASGKPIAAVMNTWTKQMGFPLIYVEAEQQEDDRVLKLVQKKFCASGPYTGEDFPMWMVPISICTSEDPSCAKMQILMDKPELTVVLKDTKPEQWVKLNLGTVGFYRTQYSPAMLESLIPAIKDLSLPPVDRLGLQNDLFSLARAGIISTVEVLKVMEAFVNEPNYTVWSDLSCNLGILGTLLSHTDFYEDIQAFVRDVFSPIGERLGWDPKPGEGHLDALLRGLVLGKLGKAGHKATLEEARRRFKEHVEGKQLLSADLRSPVYVTVLKHGDSSTLDTMLKLHKQADMQEEKNRIERVLGAIAQPELIQKVLTFALSEEVRPQDTVSVIGGVAGGSKQGRKAAWKFVRDNWEELYNRYQGGFLISRLIKLTVDGFANDKMAAEVKAFFESHPAPSAERTVQQCCENILLNAAWLRRDSDSIEHFLQHPMGIGP
;
A
#
# COMPACT_ATOMS: atom_id res chain seq x y z
N MET A 1 9.39 20.43 -30.57
CA MET A 1 9.70 20.54 -29.15
C MET A 1 10.98 21.31 -29.08
N GLU A 2 11.04 22.29 -28.19
CA GLU A 2 12.14 23.23 -28.10
C GLU A 2 12.71 23.14 -26.70
N PHE A 3 14.04 23.08 -26.60
CA PHE A 3 14.75 22.99 -25.33
C PHE A 3 15.68 24.19 -25.22
N LEU A 4 15.59 24.91 -24.10
CA LEU A 4 16.58 25.90 -23.71
C LEU A 4 17.59 25.22 -22.79
N LEU A 5 18.86 25.23 -23.19
CA LEU A 5 19.91 24.43 -22.55
C LEU A 5 21.08 25.31 -22.13
N GLN A 6 21.64 25.02 -20.97
CA GLN A 6 22.90 25.59 -20.51
C GLN A 6 24.02 24.56 -20.64
N VAL A 7 25.05 24.87 -21.43
CA VAL A 7 26.22 24.00 -21.62
C VAL A 7 27.29 24.35 -20.60
N LYS A 8 27.45 23.52 -19.57
CA LYS A 8 28.43 23.75 -18.48
C LYS A 8 29.87 23.43 -18.90
N ASN A 9 30.06 22.39 -19.71
CA ASN A 9 31.37 21.94 -20.20
C ASN A 9 31.36 21.90 -21.72
N ALA A 10 32.49 22.27 -22.34
CA ALA A 10 32.62 22.16 -23.80
C ALA A 10 32.42 20.70 -24.23
N THR A 11 31.49 20.50 -25.16
CA THR A 11 31.11 19.21 -25.72
C THR A 11 30.80 19.41 -27.20
N ASN A 12 30.77 18.35 -27.99
CA ASN A 12 30.21 18.33 -29.33
C ASN A 12 28.99 17.41 -29.43
N GLN A 13 28.49 16.95 -28.28
CA GLN A 13 27.45 15.95 -28.14
C GLN A 13 26.40 16.38 -27.11
N ILE A 14 25.13 16.13 -27.45
CA ILE A 14 24.01 16.17 -26.53
C ILE A 14 23.52 14.74 -26.31
N VAL A 15 23.43 14.32 -25.05
CA VAL A 15 22.89 13.02 -24.65
C VAL A 15 21.59 13.28 -23.89
N MET A 16 20.50 12.65 -24.32
CA MET A 16 19.21 12.67 -23.63
C MET A 16 18.53 11.29 -23.69
N ASN A 17 17.49 11.08 -22.90
CA ASN A 17 16.71 9.85 -22.94
C ASN A 17 15.64 9.91 -24.04
N CYS A 18 15.45 8.81 -24.74
CA CYS A 18 14.44 8.67 -25.79
C CYS A 18 14.16 7.19 -26.03
N ALA A 19 12.90 6.78 -25.99
CA ALA A 19 12.48 5.39 -26.26
C ALA A 19 11.19 5.38 -27.08
N ASP A 20 11.05 4.44 -28.02
CA ASP A 20 9.86 4.28 -28.87
C ASP A 20 9.41 5.53 -29.66
N ILE A 21 10.35 6.45 -29.94
CA ILE A 21 10.09 7.68 -30.70
C ILE A 21 11.00 7.70 -31.92
N ASP A 22 10.42 7.90 -33.10
CA ASP A 22 11.14 8.14 -34.34
C ASP A 22 11.46 9.63 -34.48
N ILE A 23 12.75 9.96 -34.53
CA ILE A 23 13.22 11.34 -34.70
C ILE A 23 13.46 11.60 -36.18
N ILE A 24 12.70 12.54 -36.73
CA ILE A 24 12.74 12.88 -38.17
C ILE A 24 13.80 13.96 -38.43
N THR A 25 13.85 14.99 -37.59
CA THR A 25 14.79 16.12 -37.70
C THR A 25 15.28 16.55 -36.32
N ALA A 26 16.44 17.20 -36.28
CA ALA A 26 16.95 17.91 -35.12
C ALA A 26 17.83 19.07 -35.62
N SER A 27 17.88 20.16 -34.86
CA SER A 27 18.74 21.32 -35.14
C SER A 27 19.10 22.01 -33.83
N TYR A 28 20.17 22.78 -33.84
CA TYR A 28 20.59 23.61 -32.72
C TYR A 28 20.87 25.02 -33.25
N ALA A 29 20.41 26.04 -32.54
CA ALA A 29 20.73 27.43 -32.81
C ALA A 29 21.38 28.05 -31.57
N PRO A 30 22.60 28.60 -31.66
CA PRO A 30 23.12 29.54 -30.67
C PRO A 30 22.25 30.79 -30.65
N GLU A 31 22.19 31.47 -29.51
CA GLU A 31 21.35 32.66 -29.35
C GLU A 31 21.76 33.76 -30.35
N GLY A 32 20.86 34.09 -31.28
CA GLY A 32 21.05 35.13 -32.30
C GLY A 32 21.71 34.68 -33.62
N ASP A 33 22.05 33.39 -33.77
CA ASP A 33 22.70 32.84 -34.98
C ASP A 33 21.76 31.91 -35.79
N GLU A 34 22.11 31.65 -37.06
CA GLU A 34 21.42 30.67 -37.90
C GLU A 34 21.62 29.24 -37.36
N GLY A 35 20.56 28.42 -37.42
CA GLY A 35 20.59 27.06 -36.87
C GLY A 35 21.52 26.11 -37.63
N GLU A 36 22.39 25.41 -36.90
CA GLU A 36 23.22 24.32 -37.42
C GLU A 36 22.46 23.00 -37.40
N SER A 37 22.57 22.24 -38.49
CA SER A 37 22.09 20.86 -38.55
C SER A 37 23.10 19.91 -37.89
N PRO A 38 22.65 18.87 -37.18
CA PRO A 38 23.54 17.91 -36.55
C PRO A 38 24.36 17.15 -37.60
N ALA A 39 25.60 16.82 -37.25
CA ALA A 39 26.46 15.94 -38.04
C ALA A 39 25.90 14.50 -38.08
N GLY A 40 25.05 14.15 -37.12
CA GLY A 40 24.27 12.92 -37.07
C GLY A 40 23.57 12.73 -35.73
N PHE A 41 22.54 11.89 -35.69
CA PHE A 41 21.92 11.42 -34.45
C PHE A 41 21.64 9.92 -34.53
N TYR A 42 21.82 9.21 -33.42
CA TYR A 42 21.51 7.79 -33.34
C TYR A 42 21.10 7.39 -31.92
N LEU A 43 20.24 6.37 -31.83
CA LEU A 43 19.82 5.79 -30.56
C LEU A 43 20.87 4.79 -30.06
N LYS A 44 21.56 5.13 -28.97
CA LYS A 44 22.48 4.25 -28.26
C LYS A 44 21.70 3.41 -27.24
N ILE A 45 21.79 2.08 -27.36
CA ILE A 45 21.21 1.11 -26.41
C ILE A 45 19.67 1.26 -26.26
N LYS A 46 18.97 1.68 -27.33
CA LYS A 46 17.49 1.85 -27.41
C LYS A 46 16.83 2.87 -26.47
N ILE A 47 17.55 3.47 -25.52
CA ILE A 47 16.98 4.41 -24.53
C ILE A 47 17.71 5.77 -24.44
N ASN A 48 18.87 5.92 -25.07
CA ASN A 48 19.64 7.16 -25.08
C ASN A 48 19.77 7.68 -26.51
N LEU A 49 19.33 8.91 -26.74
CA LEU A 49 19.58 9.65 -27.96
C LEU A 49 20.89 10.41 -27.84
N LEU A 50 21.81 10.15 -28.79
CA LEU A 50 23.00 10.96 -28.97
C LEU A 50 22.82 11.84 -30.21
N ILE A 51 23.00 13.15 -30.05
CA ILE A 51 23.03 14.13 -31.14
C ILE A 51 24.43 14.73 -31.19
N SER A 52 25.11 14.60 -32.32
CA SER A 52 26.47 15.12 -32.53
C SER A 52 26.45 16.35 -33.42
N PHE A 53 27.22 17.38 -33.05
CA PHE A 53 27.38 18.63 -33.78
C PHE A 53 28.84 18.86 -34.14
N ALA A 54 29.10 19.63 -35.20
CA ALA A 54 30.47 19.90 -35.65
C ALA A 54 31.25 20.76 -34.64
N ASN A 55 30.60 21.74 -33.99
CA ASN A 55 31.16 22.58 -32.92
C ASN A 55 30.06 23.10 -31.98
N LEU A 56 29.95 22.58 -30.75
CA LEU A 56 29.09 23.19 -29.72
C LEU A 56 29.93 24.24 -28.97
N LYS A 57 29.85 25.50 -29.40
CA LYS A 57 30.58 26.61 -28.76
C LYS A 57 29.98 26.91 -27.38
N LYS A 58 30.84 27.21 -26.40
CA LYS A 58 30.47 27.62 -25.03
C LYS A 58 29.60 28.88 -25.07
N PHE A 59 28.44 28.85 -24.41
CA PHE A 59 27.68 30.07 -24.13
C PHE A 59 27.13 30.07 -22.70
N TYR A 60 27.31 31.21 -22.04
CA TYR A 60 26.65 31.60 -20.80
C TYR A 60 25.58 32.62 -21.18
N PHE A 61 24.38 32.55 -20.59
CA PHE A 61 23.40 33.63 -20.71
C PHE A 61 22.76 33.99 -19.38
N THR A 62 22.67 35.30 -19.18
CA THR A 62 21.85 36.03 -18.21
C THR A 62 20.72 36.71 -19.00
N ASP A 63 19.49 36.20 -18.84
CA ASP A 63 18.20 36.80 -19.25
C ASP A 63 17.86 36.98 -20.76
N PRO A 64 16.56 37.06 -21.18
CA PRO A 64 15.94 35.95 -21.95
C PRO A 64 15.49 36.24 -23.41
N ILE A 65 15.40 35.14 -24.20
CA ILE A 65 14.69 34.89 -25.50
C ILE A 65 15.44 35.38 -26.78
N PRO A 66 15.73 34.50 -27.79
CA PRO A 66 14.72 33.85 -28.65
C PRO A 66 14.92 32.40 -29.19
N CYS A 67 13.77 31.71 -29.26
CA CYS A 67 13.22 30.74 -30.23
C CYS A 67 14.13 29.80 -31.07
N LEU A 68 13.86 28.49 -30.96
CA LEU A 68 13.91 27.56 -32.10
C LEU A 68 12.47 27.44 -32.67
N ARG A 69 12.26 26.89 -33.87
CA ARG A 69 10.91 26.65 -34.45
C ARG A 69 10.86 25.26 -35.06
N ASP A 70 9.85 24.46 -34.72
CA ASP A 70 8.96 23.74 -35.66
C ASP A 70 8.02 22.72 -34.96
N LEU A 71 6.80 22.60 -35.53
CA LEU A 71 5.66 21.81 -35.06
C LEU A 71 5.85 20.29 -35.25
N TRP A 72 5.47 19.49 -34.24
CA TRP A 72 5.48 18.03 -34.29
C TRP A 72 4.06 17.45 -34.24
N ARG A 73 3.79 16.39 -35.02
CA ARG A 73 2.52 15.63 -35.01
C ARG A 73 2.81 14.18 -34.65
N PHE A 74 2.11 13.65 -33.64
CA PHE A 74 2.20 12.24 -33.23
C PHE A 74 0.87 11.51 -33.49
N PRO A 75 0.87 10.32 -34.13
CA PRO A 75 -0.35 9.54 -34.31
C PRO A 75 -0.63 8.66 -33.08
N TRP A 76 -1.60 9.08 -32.27
CA TRP A 76 -2.23 8.23 -31.24
C TRP A 76 -3.55 7.66 -31.79
N LYS A 77 -3.97 6.45 -31.36
CA LYS A 77 -5.27 5.87 -31.75
C LYS A 77 -6.22 5.93 -30.56
N SER A 78 -7.47 6.34 -30.82
CA SER A 78 -8.58 6.27 -29.86
C SER A 78 -9.05 4.82 -29.72
N SER A 79 -9.17 4.30 -28.50
CA SER A 79 -10.08 3.17 -28.27
C SER A 79 -11.52 3.68 -28.36
N SER A 80 -12.44 2.87 -28.90
CA SER A 80 -13.78 3.26 -29.35
C SER A 80 -14.81 3.46 -28.23
N SER A 81 -14.40 3.58 -26.98
CA SER A 81 -15.30 3.92 -25.87
C SER A 81 -14.55 4.69 -24.79
N GLY A 82 -14.59 6.03 -24.86
CA GLY A 82 -14.25 6.86 -23.71
C GLY A 82 -13.02 7.77 -23.82
N GLY A 83 -12.36 7.88 -24.97
CA GLY A 83 -11.41 8.98 -25.19
C GLY A 83 -10.15 8.98 -24.31
N VAL A 84 -9.78 7.82 -23.76
CA VAL A 84 -8.47 7.61 -23.14
C VAL A 84 -7.52 7.14 -24.23
N TRP A 85 -6.39 7.84 -24.39
CA TRP A 85 -5.34 7.43 -25.32
C TRP A 85 -4.51 6.33 -24.66
N SER A 86 -4.60 5.10 -25.16
CA SER A 86 -3.75 3.98 -24.74
C SER A 86 -2.76 3.62 -25.84
N ARG A 87 -1.63 3.00 -25.49
CA ARG A 87 -0.70 2.45 -26.48
C ARG A 87 -1.38 1.33 -27.29
N ARG A 88 -0.81 1.06 -28.47
CA ARG A 88 -1.23 -0.02 -29.39
C ARG A 88 -1.00 -1.43 -28.81
N ASP A 89 -0.20 -1.54 -27.74
CA ASP A 89 0.19 -2.75 -27.01
C ASP A 89 -0.47 -2.86 -25.61
N GLY A 90 -1.32 -1.90 -25.22
CA GLY A 90 -1.96 -1.89 -23.90
C GLY A 90 -1.17 -1.21 -22.77
N GLY A 91 -0.02 -0.57 -23.06
CA GLY A 91 0.79 0.13 -22.04
C GLY A 91 0.21 1.44 -21.48
N ASN A 92 0.65 1.76 -20.24
CA ASN A 92 0.13 2.78 -19.31
C ASN A 92 0.29 4.25 -19.72
N LEU A 93 -0.60 5.12 -19.20
CA LEU A 93 -0.57 6.59 -19.33
C LEU A 93 0.09 7.27 -18.10
N GLY A 94 1.40 7.18 -17.93
CA GLY A 94 2.12 7.84 -16.82
C GLY A 94 3.61 8.00 -17.12
N PHE A 95 4.22 9.09 -16.68
CA PHE A 95 5.65 9.38 -16.93
C PHE A 95 6.57 8.89 -15.82
N LYS A 96 6.07 8.78 -14.58
CA LYS A 96 6.82 8.20 -13.47
C LYS A 96 6.97 6.70 -13.71
N ALA A 97 8.12 6.05 -13.49
CA ALA A 97 9.38 6.63 -13.05
C ALA A 97 10.23 7.19 -14.20
N THR A 98 10.25 6.52 -15.36
CA THR A 98 11.16 6.86 -16.48
C THR A 98 10.49 6.70 -17.86
N ASP A 99 9.21 7.06 -17.93
CA ASP A 99 8.39 6.92 -19.13
C ASP A 99 8.15 8.25 -19.86
N ALA A 100 8.61 9.40 -19.34
CA ALA A 100 8.53 10.68 -20.07
C ALA A 100 9.27 10.60 -21.41
N ARG A 101 10.41 9.90 -21.42
CA ARG A 101 11.24 9.61 -22.61
C ARG A 101 10.51 8.88 -23.74
N ARG A 102 9.34 8.30 -23.46
CA ARG A 102 8.49 7.60 -24.45
C ARG A 102 7.44 8.51 -25.09
N ALA A 103 7.20 9.69 -24.51
CA ALA A 103 6.33 10.70 -25.08
C ALA A 103 7.12 11.80 -25.81
N PHE A 104 8.30 12.15 -25.29
CA PHE A 104 9.22 13.08 -25.94
C PHE A 104 10.67 12.86 -25.48
N PRO A 105 11.69 13.14 -26.32
CA PRO A 105 13.09 13.09 -25.90
C PRO A 105 13.35 14.10 -24.78
N CYS A 106 13.98 13.70 -23.67
CA CYS A 106 14.25 14.57 -22.53
C CYS A 106 15.34 14.01 -21.60
N TRP A 107 15.82 14.82 -20.66
CA TRP A 107 16.58 14.31 -19.50
C TRP A 107 15.60 13.81 -18.46
N ASP A 108 15.24 12.53 -18.58
CA ASP A 108 14.19 11.88 -17.81
C ASP A 108 14.73 11.37 -16.47
N GLU A 109 15.24 12.32 -15.69
CA GLU A 109 15.85 12.17 -14.38
C GLU A 109 15.30 13.24 -13.42
N PRO A 110 14.91 12.88 -12.18
CA PRO A 110 14.21 13.80 -11.28
C PRO A 110 15.03 15.03 -10.86
N ALA A 111 16.36 14.92 -10.85
CA ALA A 111 17.28 16.03 -10.55
C ALA A 111 17.25 17.15 -11.60
N ILE A 112 16.79 16.86 -12.83
CA ILE A 112 16.88 17.79 -13.96
C ILE A 112 15.52 18.48 -14.14
N LYS A 113 15.18 19.36 -13.20
CA LYS A 113 13.97 20.19 -13.28
C LYS A 113 14.06 21.22 -14.41
N ALA A 114 12.94 21.44 -15.10
CA ALA A 114 12.79 22.44 -16.14
C ALA A 114 11.38 23.05 -16.12
N THR A 115 11.22 24.20 -16.77
CA THR A 115 9.90 24.80 -17.05
C THR A 115 9.34 24.24 -18.36
N PHE A 116 8.04 23.92 -18.37
CA PHE A 116 7.36 23.37 -19.55
C PHE A 116 6.26 24.32 -20.02
N ASP A 117 6.36 24.76 -21.27
CA ASP A 117 5.24 25.37 -22.00
C ASP A 117 4.61 24.33 -22.92
N ILE A 118 3.33 24.05 -22.73
CA ILE A 118 2.63 22.92 -23.36
C ILE A 118 1.47 23.44 -24.20
N SER A 119 1.53 23.14 -25.50
CA SER A 119 0.45 23.36 -26.46
C SER A 119 -0.08 22.04 -26.98
N LEU A 120 -1.41 21.86 -26.94
CA LEU A 120 -2.09 20.66 -27.42
C LEU A 120 -3.05 21.03 -28.56
N VAL A 121 -2.95 20.33 -29.70
CA VAL A 121 -3.93 20.42 -30.78
C VAL A 121 -4.92 19.28 -30.61
N VAL A 122 -6.16 19.62 -30.25
CA VAL A 122 -7.25 18.65 -30.02
C VAL A 122 -8.46 18.96 -30.91
N PRO A 123 -9.28 17.96 -31.26
CA PRO A 123 -10.57 18.17 -31.92
C PRO A 123 -11.46 19.19 -31.18
N LYS A 124 -12.30 19.94 -31.91
CA LYS A 124 -13.12 21.04 -31.35
C LYS A 124 -14.14 20.60 -30.28
N ASP A 125 -14.56 19.35 -30.33
CA ASP A 125 -15.49 18.70 -29.41
C ASP A 125 -14.79 18.11 -28.16
N ARG A 126 -13.47 18.30 -28.02
CA ARG A 126 -12.66 17.80 -26.91
C ARG A 126 -12.14 18.94 -26.04
N VAL A 127 -11.91 18.63 -24.76
CA VAL A 127 -11.21 19.51 -23.82
C VAL A 127 -9.79 18.99 -23.64
N ALA A 128 -8.79 19.87 -23.81
CA ALA A 128 -7.41 19.59 -23.46
C ALA A 128 -7.13 20.01 -22.02
N LEU A 129 -6.54 19.12 -21.23
CA LEU A 129 -6.09 19.38 -19.86
C LEU A 129 -4.58 19.22 -19.79
N SER A 130 -3.94 20.08 -18.99
CA SER A 130 -2.51 20.04 -18.68
C SER A 130 -2.31 20.63 -17.26
N ASN A 131 -1.07 20.69 -16.79
CA ASN A 131 -0.70 21.16 -15.46
C ASN A 131 -1.20 22.59 -15.19
N MET A 132 -0.99 23.52 -16.14
CA MET A 132 -1.36 24.94 -16.00
C MET A 132 -2.76 25.27 -16.56
N VAL A 133 -3.28 26.46 -16.23
CA VAL A 133 -4.54 26.98 -16.80
C VAL A 133 -4.39 27.21 -18.30
N SER A 134 -5.48 27.01 -19.06
CA SER A 134 -5.46 27.34 -20.49
C SER A 134 -5.52 28.86 -20.68
N PHE A 135 -4.57 29.43 -21.43
CA PHE A 135 -4.44 30.88 -21.68
C PHE A 135 -5.57 31.52 -22.52
N LYS A 136 -6.63 30.79 -22.85
CA LYS A 136 -7.77 31.33 -23.63
C LYS A 136 -8.74 32.21 -22.84
N PHE A 137 -8.60 32.29 -21.51
CA PHE A 137 -9.45 33.14 -20.68
C PHE A 137 -8.59 34.02 -19.76
N SER A 138 -8.70 35.34 -19.91
CA SER A 138 -8.16 36.32 -18.97
C SER A 138 -8.94 36.23 -17.66
N ILE A 139 -8.36 35.67 -16.61
CA ILE A 139 -8.94 35.66 -15.27
C ILE A 139 -8.35 36.82 -14.48
N PHE A 140 -9.15 37.87 -14.27
CA PHE A 140 -8.87 38.90 -13.27
C PHE A 140 -9.08 38.29 -11.88
N HIS A 141 -8.02 38.20 -11.08
CA HIS A 141 -8.11 37.65 -9.72
C HIS A 141 -8.68 38.68 -8.73
N SER A 142 -9.70 38.28 -7.99
CA SER A 142 -9.95 38.76 -6.62
C SER A 142 -10.01 37.55 -5.68
N SER A 143 -9.19 37.57 -4.64
CA SER A 143 -9.03 36.61 -3.51
C SER A 143 -8.60 35.15 -3.81
N LEU A 144 -7.31 34.86 -3.62
CA LEU A 144 -6.65 33.76 -2.85
C LEU A 144 -7.20 32.29 -2.83
N ALA A 145 -8.23 31.90 -3.58
CA ALA A 145 -8.74 30.52 -3.56
C ALA A 145 -8.22 29.70 -4.77
N VAL A 146 -7.57 28.58 -4.51
CA VAL A 146 -7.16 27.60 -5.54
C VAL A 146 -8.41 26.97 -6.15
N LEU A 147 -8.53 26.98 -7.49
CA LEU A 147 -9.65 26.34 -8.18
C LEU A 147 -9.50 24.82 -8.19
N VAL A 148 -10.35 24.09 -7.46
CA VAL A 148 -10.38 22.62 -7.43
C VAL A 148 -11.44 22.08 -8.41
N ARG A 149 -11.08 21.16 -9.29
CA ARG A 149 -12.04 20.52 -10.23
C ARG A 149 -11.86 19.00 -10.27
N ILE A 150 -12.99 18.29 -10.31
CA ILE A 150 -13.03 16.85 -10.55
C ILE A 150 -13.59 16.60 -11.96
N TYR A 151 -12.82 15.92 -12.79
CA TYR A 151 -13.21 15.49 -14.13
C TYR A 151 -13.66 14.03 -14.10
N THR A 152 -14.88 13.79 -14.55
CA THR A 152 -15.50 12.46 -14.60
C THR A 152 -15.94 12.11 -16.03
N PRO A 153 -16.17 10.83 -16.34
CA PRO A 153 -16.96 10.47 -17.52
C PRO A 153 -18.32 11.16 -17.51
N VAL A 154 -18.87 11.41 -18.71
CA VAL A 154 -20.19 12.02 -18.89
C VAL A 154 -21.25 11.21 -18.15
N GLY A 155 -22.13 11.89 -17.41
CA GLY A 155 -23.17 11.26 -16.59
C GLY A 155 -22.73 10.82 -15.19
N LYS A 156 -21.43 10.92 -14.83
CA LYS A 156 -20.90 10.48 -13.52
C LYS A 156 -20.49 11.63 -12.59
N ALA A 157 -20.86 12.86 -12.89
CA ALA A 157 -20.45 14.05 -12.12
C ALA A 157 -20.82 13.97 -10.63
N GLU A 158 -22.01 13.44 -10.32
CA GLU A 158 -22.45 13.24 -8.93
C GLU A 158 -21.50 12.34 -8.14
N GLN A 159 -20.88 11.35 -8.79
CA GLN A 159 -19.97 10.42 -8.13
C GLN A 159 -18.62 11.07 -7.76
N GLY A 160 -18.25 12.17 -8.43
CA GLY A 160 -17.03 12.93 -8.12
C GLY A 160 -17.18 13.91 -6.95
N ARG A 161 -18.40 14.10 -6.40
CA ARG A 161 -18.66 15.10 -5.35
C ARG A 161 -17.89 14.83 -4.07
N PHE A 162 -17.79 13.57 -3.65
CA PHE A 162 -17.07 13.21 -2.44
C PHE A 162 -15.57 13.54 -2.57
N ALA A 163 -14.94 13.17 -3.69
CA ALA A 163 -13.55 13.55 -3.95
C ALA A 163 -13.33 15.07 -3.99
N LEU A 164 -14.28 15.83 -4.53
CA LEU A 164 -14.23 17.30 -4.50
C LEU A 164 -14.25 17.84 -3.06
N GLU A 165 -15.11 17.28 -2.20
CA GLU A 165 -15.19 17.65 -0.78
C GLU A 165 -13.87 17.35 -0.06
N VAL A 166 -13.33 16.14 -0.23
CA VAL A 166 -12.05 15.75 0.37
C VAL A 166 -10.94 16.70 -0.09
N ALA A 167 -10.84 16.96 -1.40
CA ALA A 167 -9.81 17.86 -1.95
C ALA A 167 -9.94 19.30 -1.43
N ALA A 168 -11.18 19.79 -1.27
CA ALA A 168 -11.46 21.12 -0.73
C ALA A 168 -11.08 21.27 0.76
N LYS A 169 -11.13 20.18 1.54
CA LYS A 169 -10.66 20.15 2.94
C LYS A 169 -9.14 19.95 3.05
N THR A 170 -8.57 19.13 2.16
CA THR A 170 -7.15 18.71 2.19
C THR A 170 -6.18 19.84 1.87
N LEU A 171 -6.47 20.65 0.82
CA LEU A 171 -5.56 21.73 0.41
C LEU A 171 -5.33 22.79 1.51
N PRO A 172 -6.38 23.31 2.19
CA PRO A 172 -6.20 24.19 3.35
C PRO A 172 -5.43 23.51 4.48
N PHE A 173 -5.74 22.24 4.79
CA PHE A 173 -5.04 21.50 5.83
C PHE A 173 -3.52 21.43 5.57
N TYR A 174 -3.08 21.04 4.37
CA TYR A 174 -1.65 20.98 4.05
C TYR A 174 -0.98 22.34 4.03
N LYS A 175 -1.66 23.37 3.50
CA LYS A 175 -1.16 24.75 3.54
C LYS A 175 -0.89 25.16 4.99
N ASP A 176 -1.84 24.95 5.89
CA ASP A 176 -1.75 25.41 7.27
C ASP A 176 -0.82 24.53 8.12
N TYR A 177 -0.78 23.22 7.84
CA TYR A 177 0.10 22.27 8.52
C TYR A 177 1.58 22.57 8.24
N PHE A 178 1.94 22.74 6.95
CA PHE A 178 3.32 23.03 6.53
C PHE A 178 3.68 24.51 6.52
N ASN A 179 2.70 25.39 6.63
CA ASN A 179 2.87 26.83 6.44
C ASN A 179 3.55 27.17 5.09
N VAL A 180 3.16 26.44 4.04
CA VAL A 180 3.63 26.65 2.66
C VAL A 180 2.42 26.55 1.73
N PRO A 181 2.04 27.62 1.00
CA PRO A 181 0.87 27.59 0.14
C PRO A 181 1.09 26.75 -1.12
N TYR A 182 0.00 26.17 -1.63
CA TYR A 182 0.00 25.55 -2.96
C TYR A 182 0.32 26.61 -4.04
N PRO A 183 1.31 26.39 -4.92
CA PRO A 183 1.83 27.45 -5.78
C PRO A 183 1.01 27.70 -7.06
N LEU A 184 0.10 26.80 -7.45
CA LEU A 184 -0.62 26.91 -8.72
C LEU A 184 -2.05 27.44 -8.53
N PRO A 185 -2.63 28.13 -9.54
CA PRO A 185 -3.97 28.73 -9.42
C PRO A 185 -5.12 27.70 -9.48
N LYS A 186 -4.86 26.46 -9.89
CA LYS A 186 -5.85 25.38 -9.98
C LYS A 186 -5.25 24.03 -9.62
N ILE A 187 -6.12 23.09 -9.27
CA ILE A 187 -5.82 21.66 -9.23
C ILE A 187 -6.96 20.87 -9.88
N ASP A 188 -6.61 19.92 -10.76
CA ASP A 188 -7.56 19.08 -11.46
C ASP A 188 -7.31 17.61 -11.10
N LEU A 189 -8.32 16.91 -10.60
CA LEU A 189 -8.31 15.46 -10.41
C LEU A 189 -9.20 14.84 -11.48
N ILE A 190 -8.75 13.75 -12.11
CA ILE A 190 -9.45 13.13 -13.24
C ILE A 190 -9.60 11.62 -13.04
N ALA A 191 -10.84 11.12 -13.17
CA ALA A 191 -11.16 9.71 -13.16
C ALA A 191 -10.96 9.10 -14.56
N ILE A 192 -9.92 8.28 -14.75
CA ILE A 192 -9.63 7.59 -16.03
C ILE A 192 -10.18 6.15 -15.97
N ALA A 193 -10.75 5.70 -17.10
CA ALA A 193 -11.45 4.42 -17.18
C ALA A 193 -10.52 3.19 -17.20
N ASP A 194 -9.35 3.28 -17.83
CA ASP A 194 -8.36 2.20 -17.95
C ASP A 194 -6.98 2.71 -17.53
N PHE A 195 -6.41 2.11 -16.48
CA PHE A 195 -5.10 2.46 -15.95
C PHE A 195 -4.54 1.29 -15.11
N ALA A 196 -3.22 1.06 -15.07
CA ALA A 196 -2.60 0.22 -14.04
C ALA A 196 -1.95 1.12 -12.96
N ALA A 197 -2.06 0.73 -11.69
CA ALA A 197 -1.82 1.59 -10.52
C ALA A 197 -0.35 1.97 -10.25
N GLY A 198 -0.14 2.83 -9.25
CA GLY A 198 1.18 3.16 -8.68
C GLY A 198 1.89 4.37 -9.29
N LYS A 199 1.38 4.97 -10.36
CA LYS A 199 2.01 6.11 -11.06
C LYS A 199 0.97 7.23 -11.24
N VAL A 200 0.79 8.10 -10.23
CA VAL A 200 -0.25 9.17 -10.12
C VAL A 200 -1.67 8.60 -10.22
N THR A 201 -2.35 8.38 -9.09
CA THR A 201 -3.67 7.71 -9.10
C THR A 201 -4.71 8.46 -9.93
N ARG A 202 -5.18 7.79 -10.98
CA ARG A 202 -6.26 8.27 -11.86
C ARG A 202 -7.25 7.16 -12.15
N PHE A 203 -7.76 6.50 -11.12
CA PHE A 203 -8.77 5.46 -11.27
C PHE A 203 -10.17 6.00 -11.07
N ILE A 204 -11.13 5.51 -11.85
CA ILE A 204 -12.56 5.65 -11.54
C ILE A 204 -12.86 5.18 -10.11
N THR A 205 -12.32 4.04 -9.68
CA THR A 205 -12.58 3.49 -8.34
C THR A 205 -11.81 4.18 -7.20
N ALA A 206 -10.83 5.02 -7.51
CA ALA A 206 -10.07 5.77 -6.51
C ALA A 206 -10.51 7.25 -6.43
N LEU A 207 -11.57 7.64 -7.16
CA LEU A 207 -12.07 9.01 -7.17
C LEU A 207 -13.61 9.10 -7.15
N LEU A 208 -14.31 8.11 -7.71
CA LEU A 208 -15.77 8.15 -7.83
C LEU A 208 -16.43 7.31 -6.73
N ILE A 209 -17.37 7.92 -6.01
CA ILE A 209 -18.21 7.29 -4.99
C ILE A 209 -19.67 7.45 -5.38
N ASP A 210 -20.39 6.34 -5.51
CA ASP A 210 -21.84 6.35 -5.61
C ASP A 210 -22.46 6.35 -4.20
N PRO A 211 -23.25 7.37 -3.81
CA PRO A 211 -23.78 7.46 -2.46
C PRO A 211 -24.64 6.28 -2.01
N LYS A 212 -25.25 5.54 -2.96
CA LYS A 212 -26.15 4.41 -2.69
C LYS A 212 -25.46 3.06 -2.80
N ASN A 213 -24.45 2.93 -3.65
CA ASN A 213 -23.90 1.64 -4.07
C ASN A 213 -22.42 1.43 -3.73
N SER A 214 -21.67 2.47 -3.39
CA SER A 214 -20.30 2.34 -2.91
C SER A 214 -20.28 1.99 -1.43
N CYS A 215 -19.44 1.01 -1.07
CA CYS A 215 -19.31 0.58 0.32
C CYS A 215 -18.51 1.59 1.16
N SER A 216 -18.64 1.45 2.48
CA SER A 216 -17.99 2.30 3.47
C SER A 216 -16.46 2.36 3.28
N SER A 217 -15.84 1.21 3.05
CA SER A 217 -14.38 1.10 2.81
C SER A 217 -13.92 1.80 1.53
N SER A 218 -14.74 1.81 0.47
CA SER A 218 -14.42 2.54 -0.77
C SER A 218 -14.34 4.04 -0.51
N ARG A 219 -15.19 4.59 0.37
CA ARG A 219 -15.14 6.01 0.74
C ARG A 219 -13.87 6.36 1.49
N GLN A 220 -13.48 5.55 2.48
CA GLN A 220 -12.21 5.74 3.20
C GLN A 220 -11.02 5.69 2.24
N TRP A 221 -11.01 4.72 1.33
CA TRP A 221 -9.96 4.58 0.32
C TRP A 221 -9.86 5.81 -0.59
N VAL A 222 -10.99 6.35 -1.07
CA VAL A 222 -10.98 7.59 -1.87
C VAL A 222 -10.47 8.78 -1.06
N ALA A 223 -10.81 8.87 0.23
CA ALA A 223 -10.31 9.95 1.09
C ALA A 223 -8.78 9.90 1.27
N LEU A 224 -8.24 8.71 1.55
CA LEU A 224 -6.80 8.46 1.65
C LEU A 224 -6.09 8.81 0.33
N VAL A 225 -6.54 8.21 -0.78
CA VAL A 225 -5.91 8.44 -2.09
C VAL A 225 -5.90 9.92 -2.50
N VAL A 226 -7.02 10.63 -2.32
CA VAL A 226 -7.05 12.08 -2.59
C VAL A 226 -6.09 12.82 -1.67
N GLY A 227 -6.03 12.45 -0.39
CA GLY A 227 -5.03 12.94 0.57
C GLY A 227 -3.59 12.74 0.09
N HIS A 228 -3.23 11.53 -0.34
CA HIS A 228 -1.91 11.14 -0.82
C HIS A 228 -1.46 11.97 -2.03
N GLU A 229 -2.30 12.04 -3.06
CA GLU A 229 -1.94 12.75 -4.30
C GLU A 229 -1.84 14.27 -4.11
N LEU A 230 -2.62 14.82 -3.19
CA LEU A 230 -2.51 16.21 -2.80
C LEU A 230 -1.27 16.47 -1.94
N ALA A 231 -0.81 15.50 -1.14
CA ALA A 231 0.45 15.61 -0.40
C ALA A 231 1.64 15.69 -1.34
N HIS A 232 1.60 14.97 -2.48
CA HIS A 232 2.64 15.05 -3.51
C HIS A 232 2.84 16.44 -4.11
N GLN A 233 1.89 17.37 -3.94
CA GLN A 233 2.09 18.76 -4.33
C GLN A 233 3.23 19.42 -3.55
N TRP A 234 3.47 19.01 -2.30
CA TRP A 234 4.62 19.40 -1.48
C TRP A 234 5.75 18.37 -1.59
N PHE A 235 5.45 17.08 -1.39
CA PHE A 235 6.42 15.98 -1.40
C PHE A 235 6.47 15.27 -2.75
N GLY A 236 7.25 15.85 -3.65
CA GLY A 236 7.56 15.28 -4.96
C GLY A 236 7.44 16.27 -6.08
N ASN A 237 6.49 17.21 -6.02
CA ASN A 237 6.37 18.29 -7.00
C ASN A 237 7.19 19.50 -6.57
N LEU A 238 6.86 20.07 -5.40
CA LEU A 238 7.54 21.27 -4.89
C LEU A 238 8.98 20.97 -4.51
N VAL A 239 9.19 19.98 -3.65
CA VAL A 239 10.50 19.42 -3.33
C VAL A 239 10.53 17.99 -3.87
N THR A 240 11.49 17.69 -4.73
CA THR A 240 11.61 16.36 -5.36
C THR A 240 12.86 15.68 -4.84
N MET A 241 12.86 14.37 -4.63
CA MET A 241 14.11 13.65 -4.35
C MET A 241 15.17 13.93 -5.43
N GLU A 242 16.44 14.00 -5.03
CA GLU A 242 17.57 14.15 -5.96
C GLU A 242 17.68 12.95 -6.90
N TRP A 243 17.58 11.75 -6.35
CA TRP A 243 17.60 10.50 -7.09
C TRP A 243 16.62 9.48 -6.51
N TRP A 244 16.36 8.40 -7.24
CA TRP A 244 15.45 7.33 -6.84
C TRP A 244 15.86 6.64 -5.53
N THR A 245 17.14 6.74 -5.13
CA THR A 245 17.63 6.31 -3.81
C THR A 245 16.88 6.96 -2.64
N HIS A 246 16.38 8.19 -2.84
CA HIS A 246 15.60 8.91 -1.83
C HIS A 246 14.09 8.95 -2.17
N LEU A 247 13.57 7.99 -2.96
CA LEU A 247 12.16 7.92 -3.35
C LEU A 247 11.19 8.03 -2.16
N TRP A 248 11.58 7.47 -1.01
CA TRP A 248 10.80 7.49 0.22
C TRP A 248 10.50 8.91 0.73
N LEU A 249 11.33 9.91 0.41
CA LEU A 249 11.05 11.33 0.75
C LEU A 249 9.76 11.83 0.11
N ASN A 250 9.36 11.24 -1.01
CA ASN A 250 8.09 11.53 -1.65
C ASN A 250 7.00 10.58 -1.15
N GLU A 251 7.20 9.27 -1.32
CA GLU A 251 6.15 8.27 -1.09
C GLU A 251 5.86 8.03 0.38
N GLY A 252 6.89 7.92 1.22
CA GLY A 252 6.71 7.75 2.66
C GLY A 252 6.02 8.95 3.31
N PHE A 253 6.35 10.18 2.90
CA PHE A 253 5.69 11.38 3.41
C PHE A 253 4.25 11.52 2.95
N ALA A 254 3.98 11.24 1.68
CA ALA A 254 2.61 11.25 1.16
C ALA A 254 1.75 10.19 1.87
N SER A 255 2.27 8.97 2.04
CA SER A 255 1.60 7.88 2.76
C SER A 255 1.48 8.11 4.27
N TRP A 256 2.33 8.92 4.89
CA TRP A 256 2.14 9.27 6.30
C TRP A 256 1.10 10.36 6.47
N ILE A 257 1.21 11.45 5.71
CA ILE A 257 0.34 12.62 5.94
C ILE A 257 -1.07 12.44 5.39
N GLU A 258 -1.30 11.51 4.47
CA GLU A 258 -2.67 11.16 4.08
C GLU A 258 -3.52 10.73 5.29
N TYR A 259 -2.93 9.97 6.23
CA TYR A 259 -3.62 9.54 7.45
C TYR A 259 -3.87 10.71 8.40
N LEU A 260 -2.88 11.58 8.59
CA LEU A 260 -3.05 12.79 9.42
C LEU A 260 -4.13 13.72 8.87
N CYS A 261 -4.19 13.88 7.54
CA CYS A 261 -5.22 14.67 6.87
C CYS A 261 -6.60 14.04 6.98
N VAL A 262 -6.71 12.73 6.74
CA VAL A 262 -7.99 12.01 6.83
C VAL A 262 -8.51 11.99 8.25
N ASP A 263 -7.65 11.78 9.25
CA ASP A 263 -8.01 11.86 10.68
C ASP A 263 -8.55 13.25 11.05
N HIS A 264 -7.92 14.31 10.54
CA HIS A 264 -8.41 15.67 10.73
C HIS A 264 -9.77 15.93 10.04
N CYS A 265 -9.94 15.42 8.82
CA CYS A 265 -11.14 15.68 8.01
C CYS A 265 -12.34 14.79 8.38
N PHE A 266 -12.06 13.58 8.88
CA PHE A 266 -13.00 12.49 9.15
C PHE A 266 -12.55 11.68 10.38
N PRO A 267 -12.50 12.29 11.59
CA PRO A 267 -12.02 11.61 12.80
C PRO A 267 -12.83 10.36 13.16
N GLU A 268 -14.09 10.28 12.71
CA GLU A 268 -14.94 9.11 12.88
C GLU A 268 -14.46 7.83 12.16
N TYR A 269 -13.44 7.94 11.29
CA TYR A 269 -12.88 6.78 10.58
C TYR A 269 -11.88 5.98 11.41
N ASP A 270 -11.34 6.50 12.52
CA ASP A 270 -10.31 5.79 13.32
C ASP A 270 -9.14 5.31 12.42
N ILE A 271 -8.66 6.21 11.56
CA ILE A 271 -7.75 5.85 10.48
C ILE A 271 -6.36 5.46 10.99
N TRP A 272 -5.95 5.98 12.15
CA TRP A 272 -4.68 5.61 12.79
C TRP A 272 -4.65 4.18 13.34
N THR A 273 -5.78 3.66 13.83
CA THR A 273 -5.84 2.23 14.16
C THR A 273 -5.71 1.39 12.88
N GLN A 274 -6.35 1.84 11.78
CA GLN A 274 -6.26 1.18 10.48
C GLN A 274 -4.85 1.24 9.86
N PHE A 275 -4.10 2.33 10.07
CA PHE A 275 -2.70 2.47 9.66
C PHE A 275 -1.85 1.28 10.15
N VAL A 276 -2.11 0.80 11.36
CA VAL A 276 -1.32 -0.30 11.93
C VAL A 276 -1.49 -1.58 11.11
N SER A 277 -2.71 -1.89 10.66
CA SER A 277 -2.94 -3.07 9.81
C SER A 277 -2.55 -2.85 8.35
N ALA A 278 -2.84 -1.66 7.79
CA ALA A 278 -2.69 -1.37 6.37
C ALA A 278 -1.24 -1.12 5.93
N ASP A 279 -0.46 -0.39 6.74
CA ASP A 279 0.89 0.04 6.39
C ASP A 279 1.94 -0.52 7.36
N TYR A 280 1.75 -0.36 8.67
CA TYR A 280 2.74 -0.79 9.65
C TYR A 280 3.02 -2.31 9.58
N THR A 281 1.98 -3.14 9.67
CA THR A 281 2.12 -4.60 9.55
C THR A 281 2.65 -5.00 8.18
N ARG A 282 2.12 -4.38 7.11
CA ARG A 282 2.56 -4.66 5.73
C ARG A 282 4.06 -4.41 5.53
N ALA A 283 4.58 -3.34 6.13
CA ALA A 283 5.99 -3.02 6.13
C ALA A 283 6.81 -4.04 6.92
N GLN A 284 6.39 -4.37 8.14
CA GLN A 284 7.09 -5.34 8.98
C GLN A 284 7.12 -6.75 8.37
N GLU A 285 6.05 -7.18 7.72
CA GLU A 285 6.02 -8.49 7.04
C GLU A 285 7.06 -8.59 5.92
N LEU A 286 7.23 -7.51 5.13
CA LEU A 286 8.20 -7.48 4.04
C LEU A 286 9.63 -7.28 4.54
N ASP A 287 9.81 -6.43 5.55
CA ASP A 287 11.12 -6.05 6.10
C ASP A 287 11.72 -7.12 7.03
N ALA A 288 10.91 -8.09 7.45
CA ALA A 288 11.37 -9.26 8.19
C ALA A 288 12.00 -10.37 7.32
N LEU A 289 11.83 -10.31 5.99
CA LEU A 289 12.38 -11.28 5.06
C LEU A 289 13.88 -11.03 4.80
N ASP A 290 14.62 -12.09 4.52
CA ASP A 290 16.03 -12.01 4.15
C ASP A 290 16.21 -11.35 2.77
N ASN A 291 15.22 -11.50 1.88
CA ASN A 291 15.17 -10.85 0.56
C ASN A 291 14.44 -9.49 0.58
N SER A 292 14.67 -8.68 1.61
CA SER A 292 14.17 -7.30 1.72
C SER A 292 15.23 -6.28 1.27
N HIS A 293 15.07 -5.00 1.62
CA HIS A 293 16.07 -3.95 1.39
C HIS A 293 15.95 -2.78 2.39
N PRO A 294 17.02 -1.99 2.62
CA PRO A 294 16.93 -0.72 3.36
C PRO A 294 15.98 0.27 2.66
N ILE A 295 15.52 1.30 3.37
CA ILE A 295 14.71 2.37 2.76
C ILE A 295 15.51 3.09 1.67
N GLU A 296 16.79 3.36 1.93
CA GLU A 296 17.70 3.96 0.97
C GLU A 296 18.42 2.89 0.16
N VAL A 297 18.01 2.71 -1.10
CA VAL A 297 18.59 1.73 -2.02
C VAL A 297 19.36 2.46 -3.12
N SER A 298 20.60 2.05 -3.37
CA SER A 298 21.34 2.53 -4.55
C SER A 298 20.68 2.01 -5.82
N VAL A 299 20.21 2.91 -6.68
CA VAL A 299 19.56 2.55 -7.95
C VAL A 299 20.48 2.90 -9.11
N GLY A 300 20.95 1.88 -9.83
CA GLY A 300 21.89 2.02 -10.95
C GLY A 300 21.21 2.03 -12.32
N HIS A 301 20.10 1.29 -12.49
CA HIS A 301 19.39 1.18 -13.76
C HIS A 301 17.88 1.49 -13.62
N PRO A 302 17.24 2.17 -14.60
CA PRO A 302 15.82 2.50 -14.55
C PRO A 302 14.84 1.33 -14.31
N SER A 303 15.21 0.10 -14.65
CA SER A 303 14.37 -1.09 -14.40
C SER A 303 14.33 -1.50 -12.92
N GLU A 304 15.37 -1.17 -12.15
CA GLU A 304 15.43 -1.45 -10.70
C GLU A 304 14.51 -0.52 -9.91
N VAL A 305 14.16 0.64 -10.51
CA VAL A 305 13.28 1.63 -9.90
C VAL A 305 11.90 1.04 -9.61
N ASP A 306 11.33 0.25 -10.53
CA ASP A 306 10.01 -0.36 -10.33
C ASP A 306 10.00 -1.36 -9.15
N GLU A 307 11.14 -1.95 -8.79
CA GLU A 307 11.23 -2.88 -7.65
C GLU A 307 11.25 -2.17 -6.28
N ILE A 308 11.62 -0.89 -6.23
CA ILE A 308 11.60 -0.10 -4.98
C ILE A 308 10.28 0.65 -4.77
N PHE A 309 9.32 0.54 -5.72
CA PHE A 309 7.93 0.95 -5.53
C PHE A 309 7.13 -0.11 -4.76
N ASP A 310 7.57 -0.40 -3.54
CA ASP A 310 7.07 -1.52 -2.74
C ASP A 310 6.62 -1.11 -1.33
N ALA A 311 6.44 -2.06 -0.41
CA ALA A 311 6.03 -1.72 0.96
C ALA A 311 7.12 -1.02 1.79
N ILE A 312 8.39 -1.09 1.38
CA ILE A 312 9.47 -0.43 2.11
C ILE A 312 9.42 1.08 1.85
N SER A 313 9.39 1.52 0.59
CA SER A 313 9.37 2.96 0.27
C SER A 313 8.12 3.69 0.75
N TYR A 314 6.97 3.01 0.73
CA TYR A 314 5.68 3.56 1.15
C TYR A 314 5.43 3.33 2.63
N SER A 315 5.21 2.07 3.01
CA SER A 315 4.66 1.70 4.31
C SER A 315 5.71 1.75 5.43
N LYS A 316 6.95 1.26 5.19
CA LYS A 316 8.05 1.42 6.15
C LYS A 316 8.44 2.89 6.25
N GLY A 317 8.56 3.58 5.12
CA GLY A 317 8.78 5.04 5.08
C GLY A 317 7.79 5.80 5.95
N ALA A 318 6.47 5.59 5.75
CA ALA A 318 5.42 6.23 6.52
C ALA A 318 5.46 5.88 8.01
N SER A 319 5.74 4.61 8.35
CA SER A 319 5.82 4.14 9.74
C SER A 319 7.01 4.74 10.48
N VAL A 320 8.15 4.84 9.81
CA VAL A 320 9.37 5.46 10.33
C VAL A 320 9.18 6.98 10.49
N ILE A 321 8.45 7.64 9.59
CA ILE A 321 8.07 9.05 9.73
C ILE A 321 7.11 9.25 10.91
N ARG A 322 6.12 8.36 11.09
CA ARG A 322 5.20 8.38 12.24
C ARG A 322 5.96 8.28 13.57
N MET A 323 6.89 7.35 13.67
CA MET A 323 7.77 7.21 14.84
C MET A 323 8.65 8.44 15.06
N LEU A 324 9.18 9.02 13.98
CA LEU A 324 9.98 10.24 14.04
C LEU A 324 9.16 11.45 14.49
N HIS A 325 7.93 11.59 14.00
CA HIS A 325 6.99 12.64 14.38
C HIS A 325 6.67 12.57 15.88
N ASP A 326 6.37 11.39 16.40
CA ASP A 326 6.17 11.18 17.85
C ASP A 326 7.44 11.45 18.66
N TYR A 327 8.60 10.96 18.18
CA TYR A 327 9.87 11.20 18.84
C TYR A 327 10.26 12.68 18.88
N ILE A 328 9.96 13.47 17.84
CA ILE A 328 10.25 14.90 17.79
C ILE A 328 9.21 15.70 18.59
N GLY A 329 7.93 15.43 18.40
CA GLY A 329 6.79 16.24 18.82
C GLY A 329 6.25 17.11 17.67
N ASP A 330 4.92 17.29 17.60
CA ASP A 330 4.25 17.92 16.44
C ASP A 330 4.75 19.34 16.13
N GLU A 331 4.97 20.18 17.16
CA GLU A 331 5.38 21.58 16.98
C GLU A 331 6.75 21.69 16.28
N ASP A 332 7.76 21.00 16.82
CA ASP A 332 9.11 21.02 16.27
C ASP A 332 9.19 20.29 14.93
N PHE A 333 8.38 19.23 14.74
CA PHE A 333 8.29 18.55 13.46
C PHE A 333 7.76 19.49 12.38
N ARG A 334 6.64 20.19 12.61
CA ARG A 334 6.07 21.16 11.66
C ARG A 334 7.03 22.29 11.35
N LYS A 335 7.73 22.82 12.35
CA LYS A 335 8.77 23.83 12.17
C LYS A 335 9.91 23.32 11.28
N GLY A 336 10.41 22.11 11.51
CA GLY A 336 11.44 21.50 10.68
C GLY A 336 10.99 21.21 9.25
N MET A 337 9.75 20.76 9.06
CA MET A 337 9.16 20.56 7.74
C MET A 337 8.98 21.88 6.98
N ASN A 338 8.58 22.96 7.65
CA ASN A 338 8.52 24.28 7.04
C ASN A 338 9.90 24.76 6.56
N LEU A 339 10.94 24.56 7.39
CA LEU A 339 12.32 24.88 7.02
C LEU A 339 12.77 24.09 5.78
N TYR A 340 12.51 22.77 5.76
CA TYR A 340 12.83 21.90 4.63
C TYR A 340 12.11 22.34 3.35
N LEU A 341 10.78 22.46 3.38
CA LEU A 341 9.98 22.79 2.21
C LEU A 341 10.30 24.18 1.65
N THR A 342 10.62 25.15 2.51
CA THR A 342 11.00 26.51 2.09
C THR A 342 12.42 26.54 1.51
N LYS A 343 13.37 25.82 2.11
CA LYS A 343 14.78 25.78 1.65
C LYS A 343 14.90 25.11 0.28
N PHE A 344 14.12 24.06 0.03
CA PHE A 344 14.21 23.25 -1.20
C PHE A 344 13.06 23.47 -2.19
N GLN A 345 12.25 24.51 -1.99
CA GLN A 345 11.15 24.85 -2.87
C GLN A 345 11.62 24.94 -4.34
N GLN A 346 10.97 24.21 -5.25
CA GLN A 346 11.31 24.09 -6.68
C GLN A 346 12.68 23.46 -6.97
N ARG A 347 13.31 22.82 -5.98
CA ARG A 347 14.61 22.15 -6.11
C ARG A 347 14.50 20.68 -5.73
N ASN A 348 15.66 20.04 -5.65
CA ASN A 348 15.80 18.66 -5.21
C ASN A 348 16.43 18.59 -3.82
N ALA A 349 16.20 17.50 -3.11
CA ALA A 349 16.77 17.22 -1.79
C ALA A 349 17.18 15.75 -1.63
N ALA A 350 18.18 15.52 -0.79
CA ALA A 350 18.59 14.19 -0.31
C ALA A 350 18.05 13.94 1.11
N THR A 351 18.19 12.70 1.60
CA THR A 351 17.76 12.31 2.94
C THR A 351 18.42 13.16 4.03
N GLU A 352 19.71 13.48 3.88
CA GLU A 352 20.49 14.28 4.83
C GLU A 352 19.96 15.71 4.99
N ASP A 353 19.41 16.30 3.92
CA ASP A 353 18.84 17.65 3.93
C ASP A 353 17.59 17.74 4.82
N LEU A 354 16.80 16.67 4.86
CA LEU A 354 15.64 16.55 5.75
C LEU A 354 16.10 16.45 7.21
N TRP A 355 17.10 15.61 7.48
CA TRP A 355 17.65 15.47 8.83
C TRP A 355 18.20 16.79 9.35
N GLU A 356 19.00 17.51 8.58
CA GLU A 356 19.54 18.82 8.96
C GLU A 356 18.41 19.79 9.36
N SER A 357 17.30 19.79 8.60
CA SER A 357 16.16 20.68 8.85
C SER A 357 15.41 20.32 10.14
N LEU A 358 15.22 19.02 10.41
CA LEU A 358 14.55 18.52 11.61
C LEU A 358 15.42 18.62 12.87
N GLU A 359 16.73 18.38 12.77
CA GLU A 359 17.68 18.58 13.87
C GLU A 359 17.72 20.06 14.29
N LYS A 360 17.78 20.97 13.30
CA LYS A 360 17.77 22.42 13.57
C LYS A 360 16.50 22.88 14.28
N ALA A 361 15.37 22.26 13.98
CA ALA A 361 14.09 22.62 14.60
C ALA A 361 13.95 22.09 16.03
N SER A 362 14.32 20.82 16.25
CA SER A 362 14.05 20.04 17.47
C SER A 362 15.19 19.99 18.49
N GLY A 363 16.44 20.23 18.05
CA GLY A 363 17.64 20.03 18.88
C GLY A 363 17.95 18.57 19.23
N LYS A 364 17.20 17.60 18.67
CA LYS A 364 17.43 16.16 18.86
C LYS A 364 18.40 15.62 17.80
N PRO A 365 19.13 14.52 18.06
CA PRO A 365 20.10 13.94 17.13
C PRO A 365 19.42 13.10 16.03
N ILE A 366 18.61 13.75 15.19
CA ILE A 366 17.75 13.08 14.20
C ILE A 366 18.56 12.29 13.19
N ALA A 367 19.68 12.82 12.67
CA ALA A 367 20.50 12.10 11.71
C ALA A 367 21.08 10.82 12.33
N ALA A 368 21.55 10.87 13.58
CA ALA A 368 22.09 9.69 14.27
C ALA A 368 21.03 8.61 14.44
N VAL A 369 19.83 8.99 14.89
CA VAL A 369 18.72 8.04 15.08
C VAL A 369 18.26 7.49 13.74
N MET A 370 17.91 8.36 12.79
CA MET A 370 17.21 7.96 11.56
C MET A 370 18.09 7.30 10.52
N ASN A 371 19.41 7.51 10.54
CA ASN A 371 20.34 6.73 9.72
C ASN A 371 20.24 5.22 10.07
N THR A 372 20.00 4.87 11.34
CA THR A 372 19.79 3.46 11.75
C THR A 372 18.45 2.88 11.26
N TRP A 373 17.52 3.69 10.76
CA TRP A 373 16.23 3.22 10.24
C TRP A 373 16.17 3.22 8.72
N THR A 374 16.95 4.08 8.08
CA THR A 374 16.90 4.31 6.63
C THR A 374 17.98 3.55 5.86
N LYS A 375 19.19 3.44 6.41
CA LYS A 375 20.36 2.86 5.72
C LYS A 375 20.57 1.37 5.95
N GLN A 376 19.82 0.77 6.88
CA GLN A 376 19.89 -0.66 7.17
C GLN A 376 18.54 -1.35 6.98
N MET A 377 18.62 -2.64 6.63
CA MET A 377 17.47 -3.50 6.37
C MET A 377 16.94 -4.15 7.66
N GLY A 378 15.62 -4.27 7.76
CA GLY A 378 14.95 -4.85 8.91
C GLY A 378 14.64 -3.85 10.02
N PHE A 379 14.18 -4.40 11.14
CA PHE A 379 13.76 -3.69 12.34
C PHE A 379 14.01 -4.56 13.59
N PRO A 380 14.01 -3.96 14.81
CA PRO A 380 14.28 -4.71 16.02
C PRO A 380 13.03 -5.39 16.61
N LEU A 381 13.28 -6.52 17.27
CA LEU A 381 12.45 -7.11 18.31
C LEU A 381 12.98 -6.66 19.67
N ILE A 382 12.11 -6.12 20.52
CA ILE A 382 12.41 -5.75 21.89
C ILE A 382 11.84 -6.82 22.82
N TYR A 383 12.72 -7.61 23.42
CA TYR A 383 12.35 -8.50 24.51
C TYR A 383 12.26 -7.70 25.81
N VAL A 384 11.19 -7.90 26.58
CA VAL A 384 10.97 -7.28 27.88
C VAL A 384 10.59 -8.31 28.94
N GLU A 385 11.28 -8.23 30.06
CA GLU A 385 10.92 -8.88 31.31
C GLU A 385 10.87 -7.85 32.44
N ALA A 386 10.04 -8.13 33.44
CA ALA A 386 9.79 -7.23 34.54
C ALA A 386 9.94 -7.95 35.89
N GLU A 387 10.62 -7.30 36.82
CA GLU A 387 10.76 -7.73 38.21
C GLU A 387 10.17 -6.65 39.12
N GLN A 388 9.38 -7.07 40.11
CA GLN A 388 8.91 -6.15 41.16
C GLN A 388 10.04 -5.93 42.18
N GLN A 389 10.36 -4.67 42.49
CA GLN A 389 11.27 -4.31 43.57
C GLN A 389 10.58 -3.28 44.47
N GLU A 390 10.14 -3.71 45.64
CA GLU A 390 9.32 -2.89 46.56
C GLU A 390 8.09 -2.30 45.83
N ASP A 391 7.95 -0.97 45.79
CA ASP A 391 6.87 -0.25 45.12
C ASP A 391 7.16 0.04 43.62
N ASP A 392 8.35 -0.33 43.13
CA ASP A 392 8.82 -0.05 41.78
C ASP A 392 8.83 -1.31 40.88
N ARG A 393 8.73 -1.08 39.57
CA ARG A 393 8.90 -2.14 38.56
C ARG A 393 10.18 -1.93 37.78
N VAL A 394 11.08 -2.90 37.84
CA VAL A 394 12.32 -2.89 37.07
C VAL A 394 12.11 -3.69 35.78
N LEU A 395 12.30 -3.04 34.64
CA LEU A 395 12.22 -3.67 33.32
C LEU A 395 13.62 -3.88 32.76
N LYS A 396 13.89 -5.08 32.24
CA LYS A 396 15.06 -5.36 31.43
C LYS A 396 14.64 -5.48 29.97
N LEU A 397 15.20 -4.62 29.13
CA LEU A 397 14.94 -4.53 27.70
C LEU A 397 16.14 -5.05 26.92
N VAL A 398 15.91 -5.90 25.93
CA VAL A 398 16.96 -6.43 25.04
C VAL A 398 16.50 -6.29 23.60
N GLN A 399 17.28 -5.60 22.76
CA GLN A 399 16.99 -5.49 21.33
C GLN A 399 17.73 -6.57 20.54
N LYS A 400 17.04 -7.16 19.56
CA LYS A 400 17.61 -8.07 18.57
C LYS A 400 17.00 -7.76 17.20
N LYS A 401 17.67 -8.07 16.09
CA LYS A 401 17.01 -8.01 14.78
C LYS A 401 15.90 -9.06 14.71
N PHE A 402 14.70 -8.66 14.26
CA PHE A 402 13.62 -9.58 13.95
C PHE A 402 13.78 -10.13 12.52
N CYS A 403 13.68 -11.45 12.37
CA CYS A 403 13.68 -12.13 11.08
C CYS A 403 12.50 -13.12 11.03
N ALA A 404 11.86 -13.22 9.87
CA ALA A 404 10.75 -14.16 9.66
C ALA A 404 11.21 -15.63 9.73
N SER A 405 12.50 -15.88 9.48
CA SER A 405 13.18 -17.18 9.59
C SER A 405 13.54 -17.58 11.03
N GLY A 406 13.28 -16.71 12.02
CA GLY A 406 13.57 -16.95 13.43
C GLY A 406 14.69 -16.06 13.98
N PRO A 407 15.41 -16.48 15.03
CA PRO A 407 16.48 -15.69 15.60
C PRO A 407 17.58 -15.37 14.59
N TYR A 408 18.00 -14.11 14.51
CA TYR A 408 19.12 -13.69 13.65
C TYR A 408 20.43 -14.39 14.05
N THR A 409 21.15 -14.93 13.07
CA THR A 409 22.37 -15.74 13.25
C THR A 409 23.65 -15.10 12.70
N GLY A 410 23.58 -13.86 12.19
CA GLY A 410 24.76 -13.17 11.64
C GLY A 410 25.77 -12.73 12.70
N GLU A 411 27.02 -12.53 12.27
CA GLU A 411 28.14 -12.18 13.15
C GLU A 411 28.05 -10.75 13.71
N ASP A 412 27.58 -9.79 12.89
CA ASP A 412 27.36 -8.40 13.31
C ASP A 412 25.88 -8.17 13.66
N PHE A 413 25.58 -7.92 14.94
CA PHE A 413 24.23 -7.58 15.38
C PHE A 413 23.86 -6.16 14.91
N PRO A 414 22.88 -6.00 14.00
CA PRO A 414 22.41 -4.69 13.63
C PRO A 414 21.74 -4.04 14.84
N MET A 415 22.03 -2.77 15.07
CA MET A 415 21.54 -2.01 16.22
C MET A 415 20.75 -0.81 15.71
N TRP A 416 19.64 -0.54 16.38
CA TRP A 416 18.81 0.63 16.13
C TRP A 416 18.82 1.53 17.36
N MET A 417 18.76 2.84 17.11
CA MET A 417 18.38 3.78 18.16
C MET A 417 16.86 3.83 18.20
N VAL A 418 16.27 3.22 19.23
CA VAL A 418 14.82 2.96 19.30
C VAL A 418 14.15 3.91 20.30
N PRO A 419 13.26 4.82 19.86
CA PRO A 419 12.35 5.52 20.76
C PRO A 419 11.34 4.53 21.36
N ILE A 420 11.43 4.27 22.65
CA ILE A 420 10.54 3.37 23.39
C ILE A 420 9.61 4.20 24.27
N SER A 421 8.30 4.00 24.09
CA SER A 421 7.25 4.49 24.96
C SER A 421 6.73 3.34 25.84
N ILE A 422 6.46 3.63 27.11
CA ILE A 422 5.96 2.65 28.08
C ILE A 422 4.71 3.23 28.75
N CYS A 423 3.61 2.49 28.76
CA CYS A 423 2.40 2.79 29.52
C CYS A 423 2.07 1.68 30.53
N THR A 424 1.17 1.99 31.45
CA THR A 424 0.72 1.07 32.49
C THR A 424 -0.79 1.15 32.63
N SER A 425 -1.38 0.24 33.41
CA SER A 425 -2.83 0.25 33.69
C SER A 425 -3.33 1.51 34.42
N GLU A 426 -2.44 2.33 34.99
CA GLU A 426 -2.79 3.61 35.63
C GLU A 426 -3.35 4.63 34.64
N ASP A 427 -2.66 4.78 33.51
CA ASP A 427 -3.07 5.60 32.38
C ASP A 427 -2.67 4.88 31.09
N PRO A 428 -3.56 4.03 30.55
CA PRO A 428 -3.31 3.28 29.32
C PRO A 428 -3.08 4.15 28.08
N SER A 429 -3.46 5.43 28.13
CA SER A 429 -3.44 6.36 27.00
C SER A 429 -2.26 7.32 27.01
N CYS A 430 -1.49 7.35 28.10
CA CYS A 430 -0.36 8.25 28.28
C CYS A 430 0.92 7.46 28.54
N ALA A 431 2.04 7.93 27.99
CA ALA A 431 3.33 7.33 28.27
C ALA A 431 3.75 7.67 29.70
N LYS A 432 3.88 6.66 30.56
CA LYS A 432 4.51 6.79 31.89
C LYS A 432 6.00 7.12 31.74
N MET A 433 6.62 6.65 30.66
CA MET A 433 8.02 6.91 30.34
C MET A 433 8.28 6.87 28.83
N GLN A 434 9.13 7.77 28.34
CA GLN A 434 9.72 7.73 27.00
C GLN A 434 11.24 7.74 27.12
N ILE A 435 11.91 6.84 26.40
CA ILE A 435 13.38 6.65 26.41
C ILE A 435 13.89 6.38 25.01
N LEU A 436 15.16 6.74 24.76
CA LEU A 436 15.88 6.31 23.56
C LEU A 436 16.80 5.15 23.93
N MET A 437 16.51 3.96 23.41
CA MET A 437 17.38 2.80 23.56
C MET A 437 18.49 2.86 22.51
N ASP A 438 19.72 3.15 22.95
CA ASP A 438 20.92 3.30 22.13
C ASP A 438 21.95 2.18 22.36
N LYS A 439 21.54 1.13 23.09
CA LYS A 439 22.37 0.00 23.50
C LYS A 439 21.65 -1.33 23.25
N PRO A 440 22.38 -2.46 23.18
CA PRO A 440 21.77 -3.79 23.04
C PRO A 440 20.86 -4.17 24.21
N GLU A 441 21.22 -3.75 25.42
CA GLU A 441 20.45 -3.98 26.64
C GLU A 441 20.27 -2.67 27.40
N LEU A 442 19.10 -2.50 28.01
CA LEU A 442 18.76 -1.35 28.83
C LEU A 442 17.90 -1.79 30.02
N THR A 443 18.23 -1.30 31.21
CA THR A 443 17.40 -1.47 32.41
C THR A 443 16.73 -0.16 32.74
N VAL A 444 15.41 -0.18 32.93
CA VAL A 444 14.62 0.98 33.34
C VAL A 444 13.81 0.69 34.59
N VAL A 445 13.64 1.70 35.42
CA VAL A 445 12.86 1.61 36.67
C VAL A 445 11.61 2.46 36.51
N LEU A 446 10.45 1.80 36.51
CA LEU A 446 9.15 2.47 36.58
C LEU A 446 8.78 2.66 38.04
N LYS A 447 8.79 3.90 38.49
CA LYS A 447 8.42 4.24 39.86
C LYS A 447 6.93 4.03 40.12
N ASP A 448 6.58 3.71 41.35
CA ASP A 448 5.19 3.64 41.82
C ASP A 448 4.34 2.76 40.89
N THR A 449 4.84 1.56 40.57
CA THR A 449 4.20 0.62 39.65
C THR A 449 3.99 -0.71 40.36
N LYS A 450 2.75 -0.92 40.80
CA LYS A 450 2.37 -2.01 41.69
C LYS A 450 2.35 -3.37 41.00
N PRO A 451 2.41 -4.48 41.75
CA PRO A 451 2.38 -5.85 41.21
C PRO A 451 1.23 -6.13 40.25
N GLU A 452 0.04 -5.61 40.54
CA GLU A 452 -1.22 -5.80 39.79
C GLU A 452 -1.32 -4.96 38.51
N GLN A 453 -0.46 -3.96 38.34
CA GLN A 453 -0.48 -3.11 37.16
C GLN A 453 0.26 -3.79 36.01
N TRP A 454 -0.45 -4.00 34.90
CA TRP A 454 0.18 -4.44 33.66
C TRP A 454 1.05 -3.31 33.08
N VAL A 455 2.08 -3.70 32.32
CA VAL A 455 3.01 -2.79 31.64
C VAL A 455 3.05 -3.14 30.16
N LYS A 456 2.88 -2.14 29.30
CA LYS A 456 2.88 -2.27 27.83
C LYS A 456 3.95 -1.33 27.27
N LEU A 457 4.82 -1.87 26.43
CA LEU A 457 5.75 -1.11 25.59
C LEU A 457 5.08 -0.74 24.27
N ASN A 458 5.61 0.27 23.60
CA ASN A 458 5.13 0.76 22.31
C ASN A 458 3.68 1.23 22.36
N LEU A 459 3.40 2.21 23.23
CA LEU A 459 2.09 2.84 23.36
C LEU A 459 1.61 3.32 21.97
N GLY A 460 0.39 2.94 21.60
CA GLY A 460 -0.20 3.32 20.31
C GLY A 460 0.39 2.59 19.10
N THR A 461 1.28 1.62 19.31
CA THR A 461 2.02 0.91 18.24
C THR A 461 2.67 1.90 17.26
N VAL A 462 3.39 2.88 17.81
CA VAL A 462 4.00 4.00 17.06
C VAL A 462 5.41 3.68 16.60
N GLY A 463 6.24 3.13 17.49
CA GLY A 463 7.62 2.78 17.18
C GLY A 463 7.69 1.57 16.26
N PHE A 464 8.54 1.62 15.24
CA PHE A 464 8.66 0.58 14.21
C PHE A 464 9.46 -0.64 14.69
N TYR A 465 8.94 -1.34 15.69
CA TYR A 465 9.56 -2.52 16.29
C TYR A 465 8.50 -3.48 16.83
N ARG A 466 8.88 -4.74 17.04
CA ARG A 466 8.01 -5.73 17.69
C ARG A 466 8.38 -5.88 19.15
N THR A 467 7.43 -6.27 19.98
CA THR A 467 7.67 -6.53 21.40
C THR A 467 7.45 -8.01 21.73
N GLN A 468 8.40 -8.61 22.45
CA GLN A 468 8.24 -9.93 23.06
C GLN A 468 8.19 -9.77 24.58
N TYR A 469 7.04 -10.07 25.18
CA TYR A 469 6.87 -10.10 26.62
C TYR A 469 7.32 -11.44 27.20
N SER A 470 7.82 -11.43 28.44
CA SER A 470 7.93 -12.67 29.21
C SER A 470 6.53 -13.29 29.43
N PRO A 471 6.42 -14.63 29.64
CA PRO A 471 5.12 -15.27 29.83
C PRO A 471 4.29 -14.64 30.96
N ALA A 472 4.92 -14.28 32.09
CA ALA A 472 4.25 -13.62 33.20
C ALA A 472 3.69 -12.24 32.84
N MET A 473 4.42 -11.45 32.04
CA MET A 473 3.93 -10.16 31.56
C MET A 473 2.79 -10.32 30.56
N LEU A 474 2.88 -11.29 29.65
CA LEU A 474 1.81 -11.55 28.69
C LEU A 474 0.51 -11.95 29.40
N GLU A 475 0.59 -12.86 30.37
CA GLU A 475 -0.57 -13.26 31.18
C GLU A 475 -1.23 -12.06 31.89
N SER A 476 -0.43 -11.09 32.35
CA SER A 476 -0.96 -9.87 32.99
C SER A 476 -1.75 -8.96 32.03
N LEU A 477 -1.53 -9.05 30.72
CA LEU A 477 -2.24 -8.27 29.71
C LEU A 477 -3.57 -8.91 29.29
N ILE A 478 -3.76 -10.22 29.49
CA ILE A 478 -4.97 -10.95 29.07
C ILE A 478 -6.26 -10.36 29.68
N PRO A 479 -6.34 -10.07 30.99
CA PRO A 479 -7.51 -9.40 31.57
C PRO A 479 -7.83 -8.07 30.89
N ALA A 480 -6.80 -7.28 30.58
CA ALA A 480 -6.93 -5.96 29.95
C ALA A 480 -7.44 -6.01 28.50
N ILE A 481 -7.25 -7.14 27.81
CA ILE A 481 -7.87 -7.42 26.52
C ILE A 481 -9.36 -7.73 26.72
N LYS A 482 -9.69 -8.59 27.68
CA LYS A 482 -11.08 -9.06 27.92
C LYS A 482 -12.01 -7.97 28.42
N ASP A 483 -11.52 -7.09 29.29
CA ASP A 483 -12.28 -5.97 29.86
C ASP A 483 -12.18 -4.66 29.04
N LEU A 484 -11.41 -4.69 27.95
CA LEU A 484 -11.18 -3.59 27.01
C LEU A 484 -10.42 -2.38 27.60
N SER A 485 -9.77 -2.51 28.76
CA SER A 485 -8.95 -1.44 29.37
C SER A 485 -7.66 -1.13 28.62
N LEU A 486 -7.07 -2.10 27.91
CA LEU A 486 -5.96 -1.85 26.98
C LEU A 486 -6.51 -1.24 25.68
N PRO A 487 -6.05 -0.08 25.17
CA PRO A 487 -6.65 0.57 24.00
C PRO A 487 -6.68 -0.30 22.73
N PRO A 488 -7.66 -0.11 21.82
CA PRO A 488 -7.80 -0.92 20.59
C PRO A 488 -6.52 -1.04 19.75
N VAL A 489 -5.79 0.05 19.55
CA VAL A 489 -4.54 0.07 18.76
C VAL A 489 -3.41 -0.73 19.42
N ASP A 490 -3.38 -0.78 20.76
CA ASP A 490 -2.41 -1.57 21.52
C ASP A 490 -2.80 -3.05 21.59
N ARG A 491 -4.10 -3.35 21.66
CA ARG A 491 -4.61 -4.73 21.50
C ARG A 491 -4.27 -5.27 20.11
N LEU A 492 -4.43 -4.45 19.07
CA LEU A 492 -4.04 -4.77 17.69
C LEU A 492 -2.53 -5.03 17.59
N GLY A 493 -1.70 -4.12 18.09
CA GLY A 493 -0.24 -4.29 18.05
C GLY A 493 0.22 -5.56 18.78
N LEU A 494 -0.34 -5.84 19.95
CA LEU A 494 -0.02 -7.03 20.74
C LEU A 494 -0.37 -8.32 19.99
N GLN A 495 -1.57 -8.46 19.43
CA GLN A 495 -1.92 -9.67 18.68
C GLN A 495 -1.04 -9.85 17.42
N ASN A 496 -0.68 -8.75 16.75
CA ASN A 496 0.11 -8.78 15.53
C ASN A 496 1.55 -9.24 15.82
N ASP A 497 2.12 -8.73 16.91
CA ASP A 497 3.41 -9.16 17.43
C ASP A 497 3.41 -10.64 17.77
N LEU A 498 2.44 -11.11 18.57
CA LEU A 498 2.33 -12.52 18.94
C LEU A 498 2.20 -13.43 17.72
N PHE A 499 1.34 -13.08 16.75
CA PHE A 499 1.19 -13.86 15.52
C PHE A 499 2.49 -13.96 14.73
N SER A 500 3.21 -12.84 14.60
CA SER A 500 4.47 -12.78 13.86
C SER A 500 5.60 -13.53 14.59
N LEU A 501 5.66 -13.44 15.91
CA LEU A 501 6.59 -14.22 16.75
C LEU A 501 6.33 -15.71 16.62
N ALA A 502 5.06 -16.14 16.58
CA ALA A 502 4.70 -17.54 16.38
C ALA A 502 5.09 -18.01 14.98
N ARG A 503 4.79 -17.23 13.93
CA ARG A 503 5.21 -17.54 12.55
C ARG A 503 6.73 -17.73 12.46
N ALA A 504 7.50 -16.85 13.10
CA ALA A 504 8.95 -16.91 13.17
C ALA A 504 9.51 -18.04 14.07
N GLY A 505 8.66 -18.72 14.86
CA GLY A 505 9.08 -19.79 15.77
C GLY A 505 9.75 -19.31 17.05
N ILE A 506 9.52 -18.05 17.43
CA ILE A 506 10.00 -17.46 18.67
C ILE A 506 9.07 -17.83 19.84
N ILE A 507 7.77 -17.95 19.58
CA ILE A 507 6.75 -18.46 20.51
C ILE A 507 5.90 -19.56 19.87
N SER A 508 5.07 -20.23 20.66
CA SER A 508 4.16 -21.27 20.14
C SER A 508 2.93 -20.68 19.47
N THR A 509 2.47 -21.26 18.35
CA THR A 509 1.17 -20.90 17.75
C THR A 509 0.00 -21.14 18.71
N VAL A 510 0.10 -22.11 19.63
CA VAL A 510 -0.94 -22.38 20.64
C VAL A 510 -1.11 -21.20 21.60
N GLU A 511 -0.03 -20.49 21.93
CA GLU A 511 -0.08 -19.29 22.79
C GLU A 511 -0.89 -18.17 22.12
N VAL A 512 -0.72 -18.02 20.80
CA VAL A 512 -1.51 -17.08 20.00
C VAL A 512 -2.99 -17.45 19.97
N LEU A 513 -3.32 -18.74 19.77
CA LEU A 513 -4.71 -19.21 19.77
C LEU A 513 -5.40 -18.95 21.11
N LYS A 514 -4.71 -19.18 22.24
CA LYS A 514 -5.22 -18.84 23.59
C LYS A 514 -5.48 -17.35 23.76
N VAL A 515 -4.58 -16.50 23.28
CA VAL A 515 -4.76 -15.05 23.36
C VAL A 515 -5.92 -14.60 22.46
N MET A 516 -6.11 -15.21 21.28
CA MET A 516 -7.24 -14.91 20.39
C MET A 516 -8.60 -15.17 21.07
N GLU A 517 -8.71 -16.14 21.98
CA GLU A 517 -9.93 -16.36 22.78
C GLU A 517 -10.26 -15.18 23.72
N ALA A 518 -9.28 -14.35 24.10
CA ALA A 518 -9.52 -13.17 24.91
C ALA A 518 -10.23 -12.03 24.15
N PHE A 519 -10.23 -12.07 22.80
CA PHE A 519 -10.81 -11.02 21.95
C PHE A 519 -12.32 -11.20 21.69
N VAL A 520 -12.99 -12.18 22.30
CA VAL A 520 -14.43 -12.43 22.09
C VAL A 520 -15.30 -11.19 22.38
N ASN A 521 -14.86 -10.32 23.30
CA ASN A 521 -15.56 -9.08 23.64
C ASN A 521 -15.16 -7.87 22.78
N GLU A 522 -14.24 -8.01 21.82
CA GLU A 522 -13.70 -6.89 21.04
C GLU A 522 -14.79 -6.17 20.23
N PRO A 523 -14.93 -4.83 20.34
CA PRO A 523 -15.87 -4.07 19.52
C PRO A 523 -15.25 -3.43 18.27
N ASN A 524 -13.93 -3.27 18.19
CA ASN A 524 -13.28 -2.48 17.14
C ASN A 524 -13.13 -3.26 15.82
N TYR A 525 -13.59 -2.66 14.72
CA TYR A 525 -13.49 -3.22 13.37
C TYR A 525 -12.06 -3.64 12.99
N THR A 526 -11.09 -2.76 13.21
CA THR A 526 -9.73 -2.94 12.73
C THR A 526 -9.02 -4.07 13.47
N VAL A 527 -9.25 -4.19 14.77
CA VAL A 527 -8.74 -5.31 15.57
C VAL A 527 -9.26 -6.65 15.03
N TRP A 528 -10.58 -6.72 14.74
CA TRP A 528 -11.18 -7.89 14.09
C TRP A 528 -10.68 -8.14 12.67
N SER A 529 -10.34 -7.08 11.94
CA SER A 529 -9.77 -7.20 10.59
C SER A 529 -8.41 -7.89 10.63
N ASP A 530 -7.53 -7.50 11.55
CA ASP A 530 -6.24 -8.15 11.75
C ASP A 530 -6.41 -9.62 12.22
N LEU A 531 -7.26 -9.87 13.23
CA LEU A 531 -7.60 -11.24 13.68
C LEU A 531 -8.08 -12.12 12.53
N SER A 532 -8.99 -11.60 11.71
CA SER A 532 -9.55 -12.29 10.55
C SER A 532 -8.49 -12.60 9.50
N CYS A 533 -7.54 -11.68 9.28
CA CYS A 533 -6.42 -11.87 8.36
C CYS A 533 -5.48 -12.98 8.87
N ASN A 534 -5.04 -12.89 10.12
CA ASN A 534 -4.17 -13.85 10.80
C ASN A 534 -4.77 -15.27 10.80
N LEU A 535 -6.07 -15.40 11.11
CA LEU A 535 -6.79 -16.67 11.01
C LEU A 535 -6.96 -17.14 9.56
N GLY A 536 -6.97 -16.24 8.58
CA GLY A 536 -6.96 -16.58 7.15
C GLY A 536 -5.62 -17.17 6.69
N ILE A 537 -4.50 -16.63 7.20
CA ILE A 537 -3.15 -17.16 6.98
C ILE A 537 -3.03 -18.55 7.61
N LEU A 538 -3.43 -18.71 8.88
CA LEU A 538 -3.46 -20.01 9.55
C LEU A 538 -4.39 -21.00 8.83
N GLY A 539 -5.59 -20.57 8.42
CA GLY A 539 -6.49 -21.43 7.64
C GLY A 539 -5.87 -21.87 6.32
N THR A 540 -5.14 -20.98 5.62
CA THR A 540 -4.40 -21.35 4.41
C THR A 540 -3.32 -22.39 4.70
N LEU A 541 -2.53 -22.18 5.77
CA LEU A 541 -1.49 -23.10 6.21
C LEU A 541 -2.08 -24.48 6.55
N LEU A 542 -3.12 -24.51 7.38
CA LEU A 542 -3.77 -25.73 7.86
C LEU A 542 -4.62 -26.42 6.79
N SER A 543 -4.94 -25.76 5.67
CA SER A 543 -5.57 -26.44 4.52
C SER A 543 -4.71 -27.57 3.94
N HIS A 544 -3.41 -27.59 4.29
CA HIS A 544 -2.48 -28.65 3.95
C HIS A 544 -2.62 -29.91 4.83
N THR A 545 -3.39 -29.85 5.91
CA THR A 545 -3.59 -30.91 6.93
C THR A 545 -4.98 -31.56 6.84
N ASP A 546 -5.18 -32.65 7.59
CA ASP A 546 -6.46 -33.37 7.66
C ASP A 546 -7.44 -32.79 8.69
N PHE A 547 -6.97 -31.91 9.59
CA PHE A 547 -7.76 -31.25 10.66
C PHE A 547 -8.18 -29.82 10.31
N TYR A 548 -8.23 -29.47 9.02
CA TYR A 548 -8.63 -28.13 8.56
C TYR A 548 -10.04 -27.73 9.06
N GLU A 549 -10.96 -28.68 9.23
CA GLU A 549 -12.31 -28.38 9.73
C GLU A 549 -12.31 -27.96 11.21
N ASP A 550 -11.31 -28.38 12.00
CA ASP A 550 -11.21 -28.04 13.41
C ASP A 550 -10.84 -26.55 13.58
N ILE A 551 -9.97 -26.00 12.73
CA ILE A 551 -9.71 -24.55 12.73
C ILE A 551 -10.93 -23.76 12.23
N GLN A 552 -11.74 -24.32 11.32
CA GLN A 552 -13.01 -23.68 10.95
C GLN A 552 -14.01 -23.68 12.12
N ALA A 553 -14.01 -24.71 12.97
CA ALA A 553 -14.81 -24.74 14.20
C ALA A 553 -14.38 -23.64 15.17
N PHE A 554 -13.07 -23.54 15.45
CA PHE A 554 -12.53 -22.46 16.27
C PHE A 554 -12.91 -21.07 15.75
N VAL A 555 -12.82 -20.84 14.43
CA VAL A 555 -13.25 -19.58 13.81
C VAL A 555 -14.74 -19.31 14.07
N ARG A 556 -15.61 -20.32 13.99
CA ARG A 556 -17.03 -20.15 14.31
C ARG A 556 -17.22 -19.79 15.78
N ASP A 557 -16.53 -20.45 16.70
CA ASP A 557 -16.69 -20.21 18.14
C ASP A 557 -16.26 -18.78 18.52
N VAL A 558 -15.15 -18.29 17.97
CA VAL A 558 -14.65 -16.93 18.24
C VAL A 558 -15.54 -15.84 17.62
N PHE A 559 -16.05 -16.06 16.39
CA PHE A 559 -16.80 -15.03 15.65
C PHE A 559 -18.31 -15.05 15.90
N SER A 560 -18.88 -16.12 16.44
CA SER A 560 -20.34 -16.22 16.62
C SER A 560 -20.89 -15.17 17.60
N PRO A 561 -20.30 -14.94 18.79
CA PRO A 561 -20.82 -13.96 19.75
C PRO A 561 -20.93 -12.55 19.16
N ILE A 562 -19.90 -12.11 18.43
CA ILE A 562 -19.89 -10.80 17.77
C ILE A 562 -20.88 -10.76 16.58
N GLY A 563 -21.02 -11.86 15.84
CA GLY A 563 -21.99 -11.99 14.75
C GLY A 563 -23.44 -11.89 15.22
N GLU A 564 -23.78 -12.53 16.34
CA GLU A 564 -25.09 -12.45 16.97
C GLU A 564 -25.37 -11.05 17.52
N ARG A 565 -24.37 -10.41 18.15
CA ARG A 565 -24.48 -9.04 18.65
C ARG A 565 -24.77 -8.04 17.53
N LEU A 566 -24.12 -8.15 16.37
CA LEU A 566 -24.29 -7.21 15.25
C LEU A 566 -25.56 -7.48 14.44
N GLY A 567 -25.86 -8.75 14.17
CA GLY A 567 -26.94 -9.14 13.26
C GLY A 567 -26.72 -8.65 11.82
N TRP A 568 -27.76 -8.80 11.00
CA TRP A 568 -27.70 -8.50 9.57
C TRP A 568 -28.11 -7.07 9.18
N ASP A 569 -28.88 -6.41 10.03
CA ASP A 569 -29.47 -5.11 9.74
C ASP A 569 -28.87 -4.03 10.66
N PRO A 570 -28.64 -2.81 10.17
CA PRO A 570 -28.13 -1.71 10.99
C PRO A 570 -29.07 -1.39 12.16
N LYS A 571 -28.49 -1.09 13.31
CA LYS A 571 -29.21 -0.72 14.55
C LYS A 571 -29.03 0.78 14.84
N PRO A 572 -29.99 1.41 15.55
CA PRO A 572 -29.84 2.82 15.95
C PRO A 572 -28.56 3.03 16.78
N GLY A 573 -27.78 4.05 16.42
CA GLY A 573 -26.52 4.39 17.11
C GLY A 573 -25.27 3.75 16.51
N GLU A 574 -25.41 2.83 15.56
CA GLU A 574 -24.26 2.26 14.85
C GLU A 574 -23.67 3.25 13.84
N GLY A 575 -22.34 3.28 13.81
CA GLY A 575 -21.56 4.16 12.96
C GLY A 575 -20.97 3.47 11.73
N HIS A 576 -20.00 4.16 11.13
CA HIS A 576 -19.28 3.70 9.95
C HIS A 576 -18.54 2.37 10.18
N LEU A 577 -17.83 2.25 11.31
CA LEU A 577 -17.03 1.07 11.64
C LEU A 577 -17.89 -0.17 11.93
N ASP A 578 -19.09 0.00 12.48
CA ASP A 578 -20.03 -1.11 12.71
C ASP A 578 -20.50 -1.74 11.39
N ALA A 579 -20.68 -0.94 10.34
CA ALA A 579 -21.02 -1.44 9.01
C ALA A 579 -19.90 -2.31 8.42
N LEU A 580 -18.64 -1.86 8.57
CA LEU A 580 -17.46 -2.61 8.14
C LEU A 580 -17.29 -3.91 8.95
N LEU A 581 -17.42 -3.82 10.28
CA LEU A 581 -17.32 -4.97 11.17
C LEU A 581 -18.39 -6.01 10.87
N ARG A 582 -19.64 -5.60 10.66
CA ARG A 582 -20.73 -6.51 10.26
C ARG A 582 -20.39 -7.27 8.98
N GLY A 583 -19.95 -6.56 7.95
CA GLY A 583 -19.58 -7.19 6.68
C GLY A 583 -18.44 -8.20 6.85
N LEU A 584 -17.43 -7.85 7.65
CA LEU A 584 -16.28 -8.71 7.94
C LEU A 584 -16.69 -9.98 8.70
N VAL A 585 -17.41 -9.83 9.81
CA VAL A 585 -17.81 -10.94 10.70
C VAL A 585 -18.73 -11.90 9.97
N LEU A 586 -19.78 -11.40 9.30
CA LEU A 586 -20.71 -12.25 8.54
C LEU A 586 -20.00 -12.97 7.39
N GLY A 587 -19.08 -12.30 6.69
CA GLY A 587 -18.27 -12.93 5.65
C GLY A 587 -17.37 -14.04 6.18
N LYS A 588 -16.77 -13.87 7.37
CA LYS A 588 -15.93 -14.88 8.02
C LYS A 588 -16.76 -16.09 8.47
N LEU A 589 -17.88 -15.87 9.16
CA LEU A 589 -18.81 -16.91 9.59
C LEU A 589 -19.36 -17.71 8.41
N GLY A 590 -19.76 -17.03 7.33
CA GLY A 590 -20.26 -17.68 6.12
C GLY A 590 -19.21 -18.55 5.43
N LYS A 591 -17.96 -18.07 5.32
CA LYS A 591 -16.83 -18.87 4.81
C LYS A 591 -16.54 -20.11 5.67
N ALA A 592 -16.63 -19.96 7.00
CA ALA A 592 -16.43 -21.04 7.97
C ALA A 592 -17.62 -22.02 8.07
N GLY A 593 -18.69 -21.83 7.29
CA GLY A 593 -19.81 -22.75 7.23
C GLY A 593 -20.79 -22.64 8.40
N HIS A 594 -20.87 -21.48 9.06
CA HIS A 594 -21.87 -21.24 10.11
C HIS A 594 -23.29 -21.33 9.53
N LYS A 595 -24.08 -22.31 9.99
CA LYS A 595 -25.36 -22.71 9.37
C LYS A 595 -26.36 -21.55 9.28
N ALA A 596 -26.59 -20.84 10.39
CA ALA A 596 -27.55 -19.73 10.41
C ALA A 596 -27.14 -18.59 9.47
N THR A 597 -25.83 -18.28 9.40
CA THR A 597 -25.31 -17.27 8.47
C THR A 597 -25.48 -17.70 7.02
N LEU A 598 -25.23 -18.98 6.70
CA LEU A 598 -25.38 -19.52 5.34
C LEU A 598 -26.84 -19.48 4.86
N GLU A 599 -27.79 -19.89 5.70
CA GLU A 599 -29.22 -19.89 5.37
C GLU A 599 -29.73 -18.47 5.10
N GLU A 600 -29.37 -17.52 5.96
CA GLU A 600 -29.77 -16.13 5.80
C GLU A 600 -29.09 -15.45 4.61
N ALA A 601 -27.81 -15.75 4.33
CA ALA A 601 -27.11 -15.29 3.14
C ALA A 601 -27.82 -15.76 1.85
N ARG A 602 -28.23 -17.04 1.79
CA ARG A 602 -28.96 -17.61 0.65
C ARG A 602 -30.33 -16.94 0.46
N ARG A 603 -31.06 -16.68 1.55
CA ARG A 603 -32.35 -15.97 1.50
C ARG A 603 -32.19 -14.56 0.92
N ARG A 604 -31.27 -13.77 1.47
CA ARG A 604 -31.04 -12.38 1.02
C ARG A 604 -30.45 -12.31 -0.40
N PHE A 605 -29.58 -13.24 -0.77
CA PHE A 605 -29.06 -13.34 -2.14
C PHE A 605 -30.19 -13.57 -3.15
N LYS A 606 -31.10 -14.51 -2.85
CA LYS A 606 -32.26 -14.78 -3.71
C LYS A 606 -33.14 -13.55 -3.87
N GLU A 607 -33.48 -12.87 -2.78
CA GLU A 607 -34.30 -11.65 -2.81
C GLU A 607 -33.64 -10.51 -3.60
N HIS A 608 -32.31 -10.41 -3.51
CA HIS A 608 -31.53 -9.44 -4.26
C HIS A 608 -31.55 -9.72 -5.77
N VAL A 609 -31.33 -10.97 -6.17
CA VAL A 609 -31.38 -11.39 -7.59
C VAL A 609 -32.78 -11.24 -8.17
N GLU A 610 -33.82 -11.50 -7.38
CA GLU A 610 -35.23 -11.32 -7.78
C GLU A 610 -35.68 -9.86 -7.76
N GLY A 611 -34.85 -8.92 -7.28
CA GLY A 611 -35.19 -7.50 -7.17
C GLY A 611 -36.24 -7.17 -6.10
N LYS A 612 -36.55 -8.12 -5.20
CA LYS A 612 -37.52 -7.93 -4.10
C LYS A 612 -36.95 -7.05 -3.00
N GLN A 613 -35.70 -7.29 -2.62
CA GLN A 613 -34.99 -6.51 -1.61
C GLN A 613 -33.51 -6.43 -2.00
N LEU A 614 -33.02 -5.22 -2.24
CA LEU A 614 -31.62 -5.01 -2.62
C LEU A 614 -30.70 -5.12 -1.40
N LEU A 615 -29.59 -5.82 -1.57
CA LEU A 615 -28.51 -5.82 -0.59
C LEU A 615 -27.84 -4.45 -0.54
N SER A 616 -27.57 -3.99 0.68
CA SER A 616 -26.68 -2.85 0.92
C SER A 616 -25.28 -3.16 0.39
N ALA A 617 -24.56 -2.12 -0.04
CA ALA A 617 -23.22 -2.28 -0.61
C ALA A 617 -22.25 -3.05 0.32
N ASP A 618 -22.32 -2.80 1.62
CA ASP A 618 -21.48 -3.45 2.64
C ASP A 618 -21.79 -4.95 2.80
N LEU A 619 -23.01 -5.40 2.47
CA LEU A 619 -23.43 -6.81 2.60
C LEU A 619 -23.27 -7.61 1.31
N ARG A 620 -23.05 -6.99 0.14
CA ARG A 620 -22.93 -7.73 -1.13
C ARG A 620 -21.76 -8.70 -1.12
N SER A 621 -20.56 -8.23 -0.80
CA SER A 621 -19.35 -9.07 -0.73
C SER A 621 -19.49 -10.27 0.22
N PRO A 622 -19.88 -10.12 1.50
CA PRO A 622 -20.02 -11.24 2.43
C PRO A 622 -21.13 -12.21 2.01
N VAL A 623 -22.25 -11.72 1.45
CA VAL A 623 -23.30 -12.61 0.94
C VAL A 623 -22.81 -13.40 -0.27
N TYR A 624 -22.23 -12.73 -1.27
CA TYR A 624 -21.76 -13.36 -2.50
C TYR A 624 -20.70 -14.42 -2.24
N VAL A 625 -19.71 -14.11 -1.39
CA VAL A 625 -18.65 -15.07 -1.07
C VAL A 625 -19.19 -16.29 -0.32
N THR A 626 -20.19 -16.09 0.55
CA THR A 626 -20.83 -17.17 1.31
C THR A 626 -21.63 -18.10 0.39
N VAL A 627 -22.47 -17.54 -0.50
CA VAL A 627 -23.26 -18.37 -1.42
C VAL A 627 -22.38 -19.09 -2.45
N LEU A 628 -21.31 -18.46 -2.94
CA LEU A 628 -20.37 -19.10 -3.87
C LEU A 628 -19.56 -20.21 -3.20
N LYS A 629 -19.08 -20.00 -1.96
CA LYS A 629 -18.30 -21.00 -1.23
C LYS A 629 -19.05 -22.33 -1.06
N HIS A 630 -20.36 -22.23 -0.84
CA HIS A 630 -21.26 -23.37 -0.63
C HIS A 630 -22.24 -23.56 -1.80
N GLY A 631 -21.84 -23.10 -2.99
CA GLY A 631 -22.67 -23.04 -4.19
C GLY A 631 -22.30 -24.09 -5.23
N ASP A 632 -22.99 -24.01 -6.36
CA ASP A 632 -22.90 -24.91 -7.51
C ASP A 632 -22.82 -24.13 -8.83
N SER A 633 -22.95 -24.84 -9.96
CA SER A 633 -22.93 -24.23 -11.29
C SER A 633 -24.03 -23.17 -11.47
N SER A 634 -25.22 -23.38 -10.93
CA SER A 634 -26.34 -22.43 -11.03
C SER A 634 -26.03 -21.13 -10.31
N THR A 635 -25.39 -21.25 -9.14
CA THR A 635 -24.92 -20.11 -8.35
C THR A 635 -23.87 -19.31 -9.13
N LEU A 636 -22.89 -19.99 -9.73
CA LEU A 636 -21.85 -19.35 -10.54
C LEU A 636 -22.46 -18.64 -11.77
N ASP A 637 -23.37 -19.28 -12.48
CA ASP A 637 -24.02 -18.68 -13.66
C ASP A 637 -24.83 -17.44 -13.30
N THR A 638 -25.48 -17.44 -12.13
CA THR A 638 -26.18 -16.27 -11.60
C THR A 638 -25.22 -15.12 -11.31
N MET A 639 -24.06 -15.40 -10.70
CA MET A 639 -23.04 -14.38 -10.41
C MET A 639 -22.44 -13.79 -11.69
N LEU A 640 -22.15 -14.61 -12.70
CA LEU A 640 -21.68 -14.14 -14.00
C LEU A 640 -22.73 -13.27 -14.71
N LYS A 641 -24.02 -13.61 -14.56
CA LYS A 641 -25.11 -12.76 -15.06
C LYS A 641 -25.16 -11.41 -14.35
N LEU A 642 -25.01 -11.37 -13.03
CA LEU A 642 -24.94 -10.12 -12.27
C LEU A 642 -23.76 -9.25 -12.71
N HIS A 643 -22.59 -9.86 -12.95
CA HIS A 643 -21.42 -9.14 -13.46
C HIS A 643 -21.68 -8.49 -14.82
N LYS A 644 -22.29 -9.24 -15.76
CA LYS A 644 -22.67 -8.72 -17.08
C LYS A 644 -23.66 -7.55 -17.00
N GLN A 645 -24.59 -7.61 -16.04
CA GLN A 645 -25.64 -6.60 -15.86
C GLN A 645 -25.18 -5.37 -15.06
N ALA A 646 -24.05 -5.46 -14.36
CA ALA A 646 -23.55 -4.36 -13.54
C ALA A 646 -23.06 -3.19 -14.43
N ASP A 647 -23.59 -2.00 -14.16
CA ASP A 647 -23.13 -0.75 -14.80
C ASP A 647 -21.93 -0.13 -14.04
N MET A 648 -21.85 -0.37 -12.73
CA MET A 648 -20.76 0.11 -11.89
C MET A 648 -19.55 -0.81 -11.94
N GLN A 649 -18.38 -0.23 -12.23
CA GLN A 649 -17.12 -0.98 -12.21
C GLN A 649 -16.79 -1.52 -10.80
N GLU A 650 -17.12 -0.78 -9.74
CA GLU A 650 -16.94 -1.27 -8.37
C GLU A 650 -17.69 -2.57 -8.11
N GLU A 651 -18.90 -2.72 -8.64
CA GLU A 651 -19.70 -3.94 -8.50
C GLU A 651 -19.12 -5.10 -9.33
N LYS A 652 -18.61 -4.83 -10.54
CA LYS A 652 -17.89 -5.83 -11.34
C LYS A 652 -16.66 -6.36 -10.61
N ASN A 653 -15.82 -5.47 -10.10
CA ASN A 653 -14.62 -5.82 -9.33
C ASN A 653 -14.98 -6.58 -8.05
N ARG A 654 -16.10 -6.24 -7.40
CA ARG A 654 -16.63 -6.96 -6.23
C ARG A 654 -16.96 -8.41 -6.58
N ILE A 655 -17.71 -8.62 -7.67
CA ILE A 655 -18.09 -9.96 -8.14
C ILE A 655 -16.84 -10.76 -8.55
N GLU A 656 -15.98 -10.19 -9.39
CA GLU A 656 -14.74 -10.79 -9.89
C GLU A 656 -13.86 -11.36 -8.76
N ARG A 657 -13.70 -10.61 -7.66
CA ARG A 657 -12.91 -11.03 -6.49
C ARG A 657 -13.50 -12.22 -5.74
N VAL A 658 -14.83 -12.36 -5.71
CA VAL A 658 -15.50 -13.44 -4.96
C VAL A 658 -15.75 -14.69 -5.78
N LEU A 659 -15.71 -14.62 -7.12
CA LEU A 659 -15.90 -15.79 -8.00
C LEU A 659 -14.99 -16.97 -7.64
N GLY A 660 -13.76 -16.68 -7.19
CA GLY A 660 -12.80 -17.69 -6.77
C GLY A 660 -13.16 -18.47 -5.49
N ALA A 661 -14.23 -18.11 -4.79
CA ALA A 661 -14.70 -18.85 -3.62
C ALA A 661 -15.32 -20.21 -3.97
N ILE A 662 -15.73 -20.42 -5.22
CA ILE A 662 -16.31 -21.68 -5.69
C ILE A 662 -15.29 -22.83 -5.54
N ALA A 663 -15.72 -23.94 -4.93
CA ALA A 663 -14.80 -25.01 -4.55
C ALA A 663 -14.66 -26.14 -5.59
N GLN A 664 -15.63 -26.29 -6.50
CA GLN A 664 -15.68 -27.44 -7.41
C GLN A 664 -14.63 -27.31 -8.53
N PRO A 665 -13.80 -28.34 -8.81
CA PRO A 665 -12.69 -28.26 -9.78
C PRO A 665 -13.10 -27.78 -11.18
N GLU A 666 -14.22 -28.27 -11.72
CA GLU A 666 -14.71 -27.89 -13.05
C GLU A 666 -15.13 -26.41 -13.11
N LEU A 667 -15.74 -25.92 -12.02
CA LEU A 667 -16.17 -24.53 -11.91
C LEU A 667 -14.99 -23.58 -11.68
N ILE A 668 -13.96 -24.01 -10.96
CA ILE A 668 -12.70 -23.27 -10.81
C ILE A 668 -12.09 -23.01 -12.19
N GLN A 669 -12.04 -24.03 -13.06
CA GLN A 669 -11.51 -23.87 -14.41
C GLN A 669 -12.37 -22.89 -15.24
N LYS A 670 -13.69 -22.91 -15.08
CA LYS A 670 -14.59 -21.94 -15.73
C LYS A 670 -14.30 -20.50 -15.29
N VAL A 671 -14.04 -20.27 -14.00
CA VAL A 671 -13.67 -18.95 -13.47
C VAL A 671 -12.29 -18.49 -13.99
N LEU A 672 -11.31 -19.39 -14.06
CA LEU A 672 -9.98 -19.06 -14.61
C LEU A 672 -10.06 -18.71 -16.11
N THR A 673 -10.85 -19.44 -16.90
CA THR A 673 -11.09 -19.10 -18.30
C THR A 673 -11.79 -17.75 -18.44
N PHE A 674 -12.77 -17.45 -17.58
CA PHE A 674 -13.44 -16.16 -17.54
C PHE A 674 -12.47 -15.01 -17.26
N ALA A 675 -11.45 -15.22 -16.42
CA ALA A 675 -10.46 -14.20 -16.05
C ALA A 675 -9.67 -13.62 -17.25
N LEU A 676 -9.51 -14.39 -18.35
CA LEU A 676 -8.84 -13.94 -19.58
C LEU A 676 -9.81 -13.55 -20.70
N SER A 677 -11.12 -13.62 -20.46
CA SER A 677 -12.13 -13.25 -21.46
C SER A 677 -12.22 -11.74 -21.67
N GLU A 678 -12.81 -11.31 -22.78
CA GLU A 678 -13.06 -9.89 -23.08
C GLU A 678 -14.05 -9.23 -22.11
N GLU A 679 -14.75 -10.01 -21.28
CA GLU A 679 -15.66 -9.51 -20.26
C GLU A 679 -14.92 -8.96 -19.03
N VAL A 680 -13.66 -9.36 -18.82
CA VAL A 680 -12.82 -8.93 -17.71
C VAL A 680 -11.75 -7.98 -18.23
N ARG A 681 -11.60 -6.83 -17.58
CA ARG A 681 -10.57 -5.87 -17.98
C ARG A 681 -9.18 -6.43 -17.67
N PRO A 682 -8.15 -6.17 -18.49
CA PRO A 682 -6.80 -6.70 -18.25
C PRO A 682 -6.28 -6.46 -16.83
N GLN A 683 -6.49 -5.27 -16.26
CA GLN A 683 -6.06 -4.95 -14.90
C GLN A 683 -6.78 -5.76 -13.80
N ASP A 684 -8.00 -6.23 -14.07
CA ASP A 684 -8.84 -6.94 -13.10
C ASP A 684 -8.61 -8.46 -13.12
N THR A 685 -8.04 -9.01 -14.21
CA THR A 685 -7.65 -10.43 -14.34
C THR A 685 -6.85 -10.92 -13.13
N VAL A 686 -5.90 -10.13 -12.63
CA VAL A 686 -5.06 -10.47 -11.46
C VAL A 686 -5.93 -10.70 -10.21
N SER A 687 -6.99 -9.93 -10.03
CA SER A 687 -7.90 -10.06 -8.88
C SER A 687 -8.71 -11.36 -8.95
N VAL A 688 -9.16 -11.76 -10.14
CA VAL A 688 -9.92 -13.02 -10.33
C VAL A 688 -9.02 -14.23 -10.05
N ILE A 689 -7.82 -14.25 -10.64
CA ILE A 689 -6.84 -15.33 -10.44
C ILE A 689 -6.44 -15.42 -8.95
N GLY A 690 -6.17 -14.28 -8.32
CA GLY A 690 -5.88 -14.22 -6.89
C GLY A 690 -7.03 -14.70 -6.01
N GLY A 691 -8.28 -14.38 -6.38
CA GLY A 691 -9.47 -14.89 -5.72
C GLY A 691 -9.55 -16.41 -5.77
N VAL A 692 -9.27 -17.03 -6.93
CA VAL A 692 -9.21 -18.48 -7.08
C VAL A 692 -8.08 -19.08 -6.25
N ALA A 693 -6.90 -18.46 -6.28
CA ALA A 693 -5.75 -18.94 -5.52
C ALA A 693 -6.00 -18.91 -3.99
N GLY A 694 -6.67 -17.86 -3.50
CA GLY A 694 -7.03 -17.72 -2.09
C GLY A 694 -8.27 -18.51 -1.65
N GLY A 695 -9.09 -19.02 -2.57
CA GLY A 695 -10.38 -19.64 -2.25
C GLY A 695 -10.30 -21.06 -1.68
N SER A 696 -9.31 -21.84 -2.11
CA SER A 696 -9.05 -23.21 -1.63
C SER A 696 -7.67 -23.73 -2.03
N LYS A 697 -7.21 -24.82 -1.39
CA LYS A 697 -6.00 -25.56 -1.78
C LYS A 697 -6.02 -26.05 -3.24
N GLN A 698 -7.19 -26.48 -3.72
CA GLN A 698 -7.36 -26.90 -5.12
C GLN A 698 -7.32 -25.69 -6.07
N GLY A 699 -7.99 -24.59 -5.70
CA GLY A 699 -7.95 -23.32 -6.41
C GLY A 699 -6.52 -22.78 -6.57
N ARG A 700 -5.71 -22.83 -5.51
CA ARG A 700 -4.29 -22.44 -5.54
C ARG A 700 -3.48 -23.24 -6.56
N LYS A 701 -3.63 -24.57 -6.57
CA LYS A 701 -2.95 -25.42 -7.56
C LYS A 701 -3.42 -25.13 -8.99
N ALA A 702 -4.73 -24.92 -9.18
CA ALA A 702 -5.30 -24.62 -10.49
C ALA A 702 -4.85 -23.24 -11.00
N ALA A 703 -4.86 -22.22 -10.15
CA ALA A 703 -4.39 -20.87 -10.48
C ALA A 703 -2.90 -20.87 -10.85
N TRP A 704 -2.05 -21.56 -10.09
CA TRP A 704 -0.63 -21.66 -10.43
C TRP A 704 -0.40 -22.38 -11.77
N LYS A 705 -1.10 -23.50 -12.00
CA LYS A 705 -1.06 -24.19 -13.29
C LYS A 705 -1.48 -23.25 -14.43
N PHE A 706 -2.59 -22.54 -14.24
CA PHE A 706 -3.11 -21.59 -15.24
C PHE A 706 -2.14 -20.45 -15.55
N VAL A 707 -1.46 -19.89 -14.54
CA VAL A 707 -0.43 -18.87 -14.74
C VAL A 707 0.73 -19.42 -15.56
N ARG A 708 1.23 -20.63 -15.26
CA ARG A 708 2.30 -21.24 -16.05
C ARG A 708 1.88 -21.48 -17.50
N ASP A 709 0.69 -22.02 -17.71
CA ASP A 709 0.19 -22.35 -19.05
C ASP A 709 -0.04 -21.11 -19.92
N ASN A 710 -0.31 -19.95 -19.30
CA ASN A 710 -0.61 -18.69 -19.99
C ASN A 710 0.44 -17.60 -19.71
N TRP A 711 1.66 -18.00 -19.33
CA TRP A 711 2.66 -17.06 -18.84
C TRP A 711 3.06 -16.01 -19.87
N GLU A 712 3.25 -16.40 -21.14
CA GLU A 712 3.62 -15.44 -22.19
C GLU A 712 2.59 -14.32 -22.34
N GLU A 713 1.30 -14.65 -22.35
CA GLU A 713 0.21 -13.66 -22.44
C GLU A 713 0.16 -12.77 -21.19
N LEU A 714 0.24 -13.37 -19.99
CA LEU A 714 0.19 -12.64 -18.73
C LEU A 714 1.41 -11.72 -18.56
N TYR A 715 2.60 -12.19 -18.93
CA TYR A 715 3.82 -11.42 -18.89
C TYR A 715 3.77 -10.26 -19.89
N ASN A 716 3.32 -10.50 -21.12
CA ASN A 716 3.18 -9.45 -22.12
C ASN A 716 2.22 -8.34 -21.69
N ARG A 717 1.12 -8.69 -20.99
CA ARG A 717 0.15 -7.73 -20.44
C ARG A 717 0.71 -6.84 -19.33
N TYR A 718 1.60 -7.36 -18.48
CA TYR A 718 1.97 -6.70 -17.21
C TYR A 718 3.45 -6.38 -17.03
N GLN A 719 4.32 -6.74 -17.99
CA GLN A 719 5.74 -6.40 -17.94
C GLN A 719 5.96 -4.88 -17.74
N GLY A 720 6.90 -4.50 -16.85
CA GLY A 720 7.18 -3.10 -16.53
C GLY A 720 6.17 -2.43 -15.57
N GLY A 721 5.35 -3.20 -14.87
CA GLY A 721 4.42 -2.68 -13.85
C GLY A 721 4.24 -3.63 -12.65
N PHE A 722 3.74 -3.08 -11.54
CA PHE A 722 3.54 -3.78 -10.26
C PHE A 722 2.54 -4.96 -10.30
N LEU A 723 1.69 -5.05 -11.34
CA LEU A 723 0.68 -6.12 -11.46
C LEU A 723 1.30 -7.50 -11.64
N ILE A 724 2.47 -7.61 -12.29
CA ILE A 724 3.14 -8.90 -12.47
C ILE A 724 3.62 -9.46 -11.12
N SER A 725 4.26 -8.61 -10.30
CA SER A 725 4.69 -8.96 -8.95
C SER A 725 3.50 -9.37 -8.08
N ARG A 726 2.39 -8.62 -8.17
CA ARG A 726 1.15 -8.95 -7.46
C ARG A 726 0.55 -10.29 -7.90
N LEU A 727 0.53 -10.59 -9.20
CA LEU A 727 0.04 -11.86 -9.74
C LEU A 727 0.86 -13.05 -9.22
N ILE A 728 2.19 -12.93 -9.26
CA ILE A 728 3.09 -13.95 -8.73
C ILE A 728 2.79 -14.17 -7.25
N LYS A 729 2.84 -13.11 -6.44
CA LYS A 729 2.61 -13.18 -4.99
C LYS A 729 1.29 -13.85 -4.63
N LEU A 730 0.18 -13.41 -5.23
CA LEU A 730 -1.16 -13.94 -4.95
C LEU A 730 -1.31 -15.43 -5.31
N THR A 731 -0.52 -15.95 -6.26
CA THR A 731 -0.68 -17.31 -6.76
C THR A 731 0.19 -18.32 -6.03
N VAL A 732 1.38 -17.92 -5.56
CA VAL A 732 2.36 -18.85 -4.99
C VAL A 732 2.58 -18.73 -3.47
N ASP A 733 2.35 -17.57 -2.84
CA ASP A 733 2.71 -17.35 -1.42
C ASP A 733 2.04 -18.34 -0.45
N GLY A 734 0.83 -18.79 -0.78
CA GLY A 734 0.06 -19.69 0.08
C GLY A 734 0.47 -21.16 0.02
N PHE A 735 1.56 -21.52 -0.68
CA PHE A 735 2.11 -22.87 -0.62
C PHE A 735 2.97 -23.07 0.64
N ALA A 736 3.07 -24.32 1.10
CA ALA A 736 3.76 -24.68 2.34
C ALA A 736 4.59 -25.98 2.21
N ASN A 737 5.32 -26.17 1.11
CA ASN A 737 6.22 -27.32 0.95
C ASN A 737 7.45 -27.00 0.09
N ASP A 738 8.56 -27.63 0.42
CA ASP A 738 9.87 -27.36 -0.19
C ASP A 738 9.90 -27.65 -1.70
N LYS A 739 9.18 -28.69 -2.15
CA LYS A 739 9.08 -29.05 -3.58
C LYS A 739 8.48 -27.92 -4.41
N MET A 740 7.46 -27.25 -3.87
CA MET A 740 6.82 -26.14 -4.57
C MET A 740 7.71 -24.91 -4.63
N ALA A 741 8.49 -24.62 -3.58
CA ALA A 741 9.48 -23.55 -3.63
C ALA A 741 10.51 -23.80 -4.74
N ALA A 742 10.99 -25.03 -4.89
CA ALA A 742 11.90 -25.43 -5.96
C ALA A 742 11.26 -25.35 -7.35
N GLU A 743 9.99 -25.75 -7.48
CA GLU A 743 9.23 -25.67 -8.74
C GLU A 743 9.02 -24.21 -9.19
N VAL A 744 8.63 -23.32 -8.27
CA VAL A 744 8.46 -21.89 -8.54
C VAL A 744 9.79 -21.28 -8.97
N LYS A 745 10.88 -21.58 -8.25
CA LYS A 745 12.22 -21.10 -8.60
C LYS A 745 12.62 -21.54 -10.01
N ALA A 746 12.53 -22.83 -10.32
CA ALA A 746 12.89 -23.37 -11.62
C ALA A 746 12.04 -22.79 -12.78
N PHE A 747 10.76 -22.50 -12.52
CA PHE A 747 9.90 -21.85 -13.51
C PHE A 747 10.41 -20.46 -13.88
N PHE A 748 10.75 -19.62 -12.89
CA PHE A 748 11.25 -18.27 -13.15
C PHE A 748 12.71 -18.20 -13.61
N GLU A 749 13.52 -19.24 -13.34
CA GLU A 749 14.84 -19.41 -13.99
C GLU A 749 14.71 -19.62 -15.51
N SER A 750 13.66 -20.35 -15.94
CA SER A 750 13.38 -20.59 -17.37
C SER A 750 12.50 -19.53 -18.03
N HIS A 751 11.76 -18.75 -17.23
CA HIS A 751 10.87 -17.68 -17.68
C HIS A 751 11.14 -16.39 -16.88
N PRO A 752 12.25 -15.69 -17.18
CA PRO A 752 12.67 -14.53 -16.40
C PRO A 752 11.61 -13.43 -16.36
N ALA A 753 11.45 -12.81 -15.20
CA ALA A 753 10.61 -11.64 -14.97
C ALA A 753 11.44 -10.53 -14.30
N PRO A 754 12.22 -9.75 -15.07
CA PRO A 754 13.20 -8.80 -14.51
C PRO A 754 12.62 -7.76 -13.56
N SER A 755 11.36 -7.37 -13.72
CA SER A 755 10.68 -6.40 -12.83
C SER A 755 10.10 -7.04 -11.55
N ALA A 756 10.32 -8.33 -11.33
CA ALA A 756 9.77 -9.09 -10.21
C ALA A 756 10.76 -10.10 -9.63
N GLU A 757 12.06 -9.99 -9.91
CA GLU A 757 13.07 -10.96 -9.48
C GLU A 757 13.10 -11.05 -7.94
N ARG A 758 13.11 -9.90 -7.27
CA ARG A 758 13.02 -9.85 -5.80
C ARG A 758 11.72 -10.45 -5.28
N THR A 759 10.60 -10.18 -5.95
CA THR A 759 9.30 -10.75 -5.56
C THR A 759 9.31 -12.27 -5.64
N VAL A 760 9.92 -12.86 -6.68
CA VAL A 760 10.05 -14.32 -6.80
C VAL A 760 10.88 -14.88 -5.65
N GLN A 761 12.00 -14.25 -5.29
CA GLN A 761 12.82 -14.67 -4.15
C GLN A 761 12.04 -14.64 -2.83
N GLN A 762 11.33 -13.53 -2.57
CA GLN A 762 10.45 -13.37 -1.40
C GLN A 762 9.33 -14.42 -1.36
N CYS A 763 8.74 -14.76 -2.51
CA CYS A 763 7.72 -15.81 -2.61
C CYS A 763 8.31 -17.18 -2.25
N CYS A 764 9.48 -17.53 -2.81
CA CYS A 764 10.16 -18.79 -2.50
C CYS A 764 10.52 -18.87 -1.00
N GLU A 765 11.01 -17.78 -0.41
CA GLU A 765 11.28 -17.67 1.02
C GLU A 765 10.01 -17.91 1.85
N ASN A 766 8.90 -17.22 1.53
CA ASN A 766 7.62 -17.41 2.23
C ASN A 766 7.11 -18.86 2.17
N ILE A 767 7.25 -19.55 1.03
CA ILE A 767 6.84 -20.95 0.90
C ILE A 767 7.64 -21.84 1.85
N LEU A 768 8.94 -21.59 1.98
CA LEU A 768 9.83 -22.32 2.89
C LEU A 768 9.51 -22.01 4.36
N LEU A 769 9.24 -20.75 4.69
CA LEU A 769 8.80 -20.34 6.02
C LEU A 769 7.49 -21.02 6.41
N ASN A 770 6.51 -21.07 5.50
CA ASN A 770 5.26 -21.77 5.72
C ASN A 770 5.48 -23.28 5.92
N ALA A 771 6.36 -23.91 5.13
CA ALA A 771 6.71 -25.31 5.28
C ALA A 771 7.35 -25.59 6.66
N ALA A 772 8.25 -24.72 7.10
CA ALA A 772 8.90 -24.81 8.41
C ALA A 772 7.89 -24.62 9.55
N TRP A 773 7.00 -23.64 9.45
CA TRP A 773 5.95 -23.38 10.43
C TRP A 773 5.01 -24.59 10.57
N LEU A 774 4.52 -25.12 9.45
CA LEU A 774 3.64 -26.28 9.46
C LEU A 774 4.32 -27.50 10.10
N ARG A 775 5.57 -27.81 9.72
CA ARG A 775 6.32 -28.93 10.31
C ARG A 775 6.53 -28.80 11.81
N ARG A 776 6.72 -27.57 12.30
CA ARG A 776 7.04 -27.28 13.71
C ARG A 776 5.81 -27.34 14.62
N ASP A 777 4.69 -26.75 14.17
CA ASP A 777 3.56 -26.48 15.08
C ASP A 777 2.32 -27.34 14.83
N SER A 778 2.25 -28.10 13.72
CA SER A 778 1.05 -28.86 13.32
C SER A 778 0.47 -29.72 14.44
N ASP A 779 1.30 -30.58 15.06
CA ASP A 779 0.84 -31.52 16.09
C ASP A 779 0.30 -30.79 17.34
N SER A 780 0.94 -29.69 17.72
CA SER A 780 0.51 -28.88 18.88
C SER A 780 -0.78 -28.13 18.61
N ILE A 781 -0.96 -27.64 17.37
CA ILE A 781 -2.18 -26.98 16.93
C ILE A 781 -3.33 -27.99 16.88
N GLU A 782 -3.12 -29.17 16.28
CA GLU A 782 -4.13 -30.23 16.21
C GLU A 782 -4.61 -30.62 17.61
N HIS A 783 -3.68 -30.89 18.53
CA HIS A 783 -4.01 -31.24 19.90
C HIS A 783 -4.85 -30.15 20.60
N PHE A 784 -4.48 -28.88 20.43
CA PHE A 784 -5.22 -27.75 21.01
C PHE A 784 -6.64 -27.65 20.42
N LEU A 785 -6.80 -27.76 19.10
CA LEU A 785 -8.09 -27.62 18.44
C LEU A 785 -9.04 -28.79 18.74
N GLN A 786 -8.52 -29.99 18.99
CA GLN A 786 -9.32 -31.17 19.38
C GLN A 786 -9.68 -31.18 20.87
N HIS A 787 -8.89 -30.51 21.71
CA HIS A 787 -9.10 -30.40 23.16
C HIS A 787 -9.04 -28.94 23.62
N PRO A 788 -9.93 -28.06 23.12
CA PRO A 788 -9.94 -26.67 23.54
C PRO A 788 -10.19 -26.65 25.05
N MET A 789 -9.38 -25.89 25.79
CA MET A 789 -9.66 -25.67 27.22
C MET A 789 -11.01 -24.96 27.29
N GLY A 790 -12.01 -25.67 27.83
CA GLY A 790 -13.41 -25.33 27.64
C GLY A 790 -13.70 -23.84 27.79
N ILE A 791 -14.31 -23.26 26.76
CA ILE A 791 -15.02 -21.99 26.82
C ILE A 791 -16.26 -22.24 27.69
N GLY A 792 -16.05 -22.31 29.01
CA GLY A 792 -17.10 -22.33 30.01
C GLY A 792 -17.68 -20.92 30.16
N PRO A 793 -18.99 -20.81 30.49
CA PRO A 793 -19.73 -19.54 30.52
C PRO A 793 -19.16 -18.51 31.50
#